data_AF-A0A1B9CZ29-F1
#
_entry.id   AF-A0A1B9CZ29-F1
#
_cell.length_a   1.000
_cell.length_b   1.000
_cell.length_c   1.000
_cell.angle_alpha   90.00
_cell.angle_beta   90.00
_cell.angle_gamma   90.00
#
_symmetry.space_group_name_H-M   'P 1'
#
loop_
_entity.id
_entity.type
_entity.pdbx_description
1 polymer ?
#
loop_
_entity_poly.entity_id
_entity_poly.type
_entity_poly.pdbx_seq_one_letter_code
_entity_poly.pdbx_strand_id
1 'polypeptide(L)'
;MTRAADATRRSPRRVFRDRAEAGRVLANLLGAYRDRHDVIVLGLARGGIPVAWEVAAALHAPLDAFIVRKLGAPGHEEFAVGALASGGRVVVNDDVVRGLRITPQELRAVAEREGRELIRREAAYRDGRPPVDVAGKTVILVDDGLATGASMSAAVQALREAEPAHIVIAVPAAPESTCREFAGQVDDVVCASMPTPFLAVGESFWDFRQVTDDEVRGLLATPTTGAPRKAAARTPAEVIGRVAIDAPGGVPPRETLQELIGDARIVLIGESSHGTHEFYEARAEITKWLIEEKGFCAVAAEADWPDAYRVNRYVRGLGDDTSAQEALSGFERFPAWMWRNTVVRDFVEWLRTRNRQHENNGQRQAGFYGLDLYSLHRSMHEVISYLDKVDPRAAARARQRYACFDHASADDGQAYGFSAAFGAGPSCEQEAIDQLVDMQRNELAYARRDGLLAEDELFYAHQNAQTVHNAEVYYRAMFSGRVTSWNLRDKHMAQTLDALLQHLDRHQDVPSARIVVWAHNSHVGDARATEVWADGQLTLGQLVRQRRGDEARLIGFSTYTGTVTAASDWGGIAERKVVRPALNGSIEELLHETGRSEFLVSAHISPGAGEPLSAVRLGRAIGVIYRPETERQSHYFHVRPADQFDAMIHIDRTRALEPLEVTSLWIAGETPETYPSGL
;
A
#
# COMPACT_ATOMS: atom_id res chain seq x y z
N MET A 1 37.27 11.32 -7.50
CA MET A 1 36.75 12.26 -6.48
C MET A 1 35.75 13.18 -7.15
N THR A 2 34.46 12.84 -7.03
CA THR A 2 33.34 13.65 -7.52
C THR A 2 32.15 13.29 -6.63
N ARG A 3 31.49 14.33 -6.12
CA ARG A 3 30.60 14.34 -4.95
C ARG A 3 29.33 13.52 -5.18
N ALA A 4 29.26 12.34 -4.56
CA ALA A 4 28.04 11.55 -4.37
C ALA A 4 27.55 11.60 -2.91
N ALA A 5 27.69 12.77 -2.26
CA ALA A 5 27.30 12.98 -0.88
C ALA A 5 26.43 14.24 -0.79
N ASP A 6 25.14 14.12 -1.16
CA ASP A 6 24.10 15.00 -0.61
C ASP A 6 22.64 14.51 -0.79
N ALA A 7 22.41 13.25 -1.19
CA ALA A 7 21.05 12.71 -1.36
C ALA A 7 20.45 12.08 -0.07
N THR A 8 21.16 12.12 1.06
CA THR A 8 20.71 11.53 2.34
C THR A 8 19.95 12.49 3.25
N ARG A 9 19.35 13.56 2.72
CA ARG A 9 18.25 14.23 3.44
C ARG A 9 17.02 13.33 3.35
N ARG A 10 16.93 12.39 4.30
CA ARG A 10 15.75 11.57 4.62
C ARG A 10 14.50 12.45 4.49
N SER A 11 13.68 12.20 3.46
CA SER A 11 12.35 12.80 3.38
C SER A 11 11.55 12.37 4.61
N PRO A 12 10.98 13.31 5.37
CA PRO A 12 10.31 13.01 6.64
C PRO A 12 9.05 12.16 6.43
N ARG A 13 8.81 11.25 7.39
CA ARG A 13 7.85 10.14 7.36
C ARG A 13 6.41 10.57 7.69
N ARG A 14 5.92 11.59 7.00
CA ARG A 14 4.78 12.39 7.49
C ARG A 14 3.42 11.82 7.04
N VAL A 15 2.78 11.06 7.92
CA VAL A 15 1.45 10.46 7.73
C VAL A 15 0.34 11.48 8.05
N PHE A 16 0.47 12.14 9.19
CA PHE A 16 -0.51 13.09 9.70
C PHE A 16 -0.07 14.52 9.43
N ARG A 17 -1.01 15.38 9.07
CA ARG A 17 -0.76 16.82 8.88
C ARG A 17 -0.37 17.49 10.18
N ASP A 18 -1.12 17.22 11.24
CA ASP A 18 -0.94 17.79 12.58
C ASP A 18 -1.53 16.83 13.64
N ARG A 19 -1.43 17.22 14.92
CA ARG A 19 -2.00 16.43 16.04
C ARG A 19 -3.52 16.31 15.97
N ALA A 20 -4.21 17.29 15.40
CA ALA A 20 -5.66 17.27 15.29
C ALA A 20 -6.12 16.22 14.26
N GLU A 21 -5.46 16.15 13.10
CA GLU A 21 -5.74 15.12 12.09
C GLU A 21 -5.44 13.72 12.64
N ALA A 22 -4.32 13.55 13.35
CA ALA A 22 -4.00 12.29 14.02
C ALA A 22 -5.05 11.88 15.06
N GLY A 23 -5.54 12.83 15.87
CA GLY A 23 -6.61 12.60 16.83
C GLY A 23 -7.93 12.17 16.17
N ARG A 24 -8.29 12.76 15.04
CA ARG A 24 -9.47 12.34 14.25
C ARG A 24 -9.32 10.93 13.68
N VAL A 25 -8.13 10.56 13.17
CA VAL A 25 -7.86 9.20 12.71
C VAL A 25 -8.00 8.20 13.86
N LEU A 26 -7.39 8.52 15.02
CA LEU A 26 -7.45 7.68 16.20
C LEU A 26 -8.87 7.53 16.76
N ALA A 27 -9.68 8.60 16.71
CA ALA A 27 -11.08 8.59 17.10
C ALA A 27 -11.93 7.61 16.28
N ASN A 28 -11.67 7.50 14.97
CA ASN A 28 -12.37 6.55 14.11
C ASN A 28 -12.06 5.09 14.50
N LEU A 29 -10.79 4.80 14.82
CA LEU A 29 -10.38 3.48 15.30
C LEU A 29 -10.99 3.13 16.67
N LEU A 30 -11.28 4.15 17.49
CA LEU A 30 -11.93 4.01 18.80
C LEU A 30 -13.46 4.07 18.75
N GLY A 31 -14.09 3.98 17.57
CA GLY A 31 -15.53 4.17 17.40
C GLY A 31 -16.42 3.30 18.29
N ALA A 32 -15.94 2.12 18.70
CA ALA A 32 -16.64 1.21 19.62
C ALA A 32 -16.87 1.79 21.04
N TYR A 33 -16.17 2.87 21.41
CA TYR A 33 -16.30 3.54 22.70
C TYR A 33 -17.27 4.74 22.69
N ARG A 34 -17.82 5.09 21.52
CA ARG A 34 -18.68 6.26 21.35
C ARG A 34 -19.95 6.15 22.21
N ASP A 35 -20.37 7.26 22.81
CA ASP A 35 -21.60 7.39 23.61
C ASP A 35 -21.66 6.49 24.86
N ARG A 36 -20.53 5.90 25.26
CA ARG A 36 -20.41 5.15 26.51
C ARG A 36 -20.22 6.09 27.70
N HIS A 37 -21.10 5.98 28.68
CA HIS A 37 -21.09 6.78 29.91
C HIS A 37 -20.00 6.36 30.92
N ASP A 38 -19.33 5.23 30.69
CA ASP A 38 -18.24 4.72 31.51
C ASP A 38 -16.85 5.03 30.94
N VAL A 39 -16.76 5.76 29.82
CA VAL A 39 -15.50 6.10 29.16
C VAL A 39 -15.00 7.48 29.59
N ILE A 40 -13.71 7.57 29.90
CA ILE A 40 -12.99 8.82 30.17
C ILE A 40 -11.74 8.86 29.30
N VAL A 41 -11.46 10.01 28.68
CA VAL A 41 -10.24 10.21 27.88
C VAL A 41 -9.25 11.05 28.68
N LEU A 42 -8.04 10.53 28.84
CA LEU A 42 -6.93 11.21 29.51
C LEU A 42 -5.80 11.47 28.51
N GLY A 43 -5.47 12.74 28.29
CA GLY A 43 -4.33 13.10 27.44
C GLY A 43 -3.04 13.29 28.26
N LEU A 44 -1.95 12.63 27.85
CA LEU A 44 -0.62 12.84 28.43
C LEU A 44 -0.15 14.26 28.08
N ALA A 45 0.01 15.08 29.11
CA ALA A 45 0.40 16.47 28.90
C ALA A 45 1.89 16.57 28.49
N ARG A 46 2.24 17.38 27.48
CA ARG A 46 1.40 18.35 26.76
C ARG A 46 0.95 17.87 25.38
N GLY A 47 1.82 17.12 24.70
CA GLY A 47 1.65 16.71 23.30
C GLY A 47 0.39 15.90 23.05
N GLY A 48 0.00 15.05 24.00
CA GLY A 48 -1.20 14.22 23.90
C GLY A 48 -2.52 14.97 23.97
N ILE A 49 -2.57 16.19 24.52
CA ILE A 49 -3.85 16.90 24.78
C ILE A 49 -4.60 17.26 23.48
N PRO A 50 -3.97 17.83 22.44
CA PRO A 50 -4.65 18.06 21.16
C PRO A 50 -5.19 16.80 20.49
N VAL A 51 -4.48 15.67 20.61
CA VAL A 51 -4.94 14.37 20.10
C VAL A 51 -6.12 13.85 20.93
N ALA A 52 -5.99 13.90 22.25
CA ALA A 52 -6.98 13.45 23.21
C ALA A 52 -8.29 14.23 23.10
N TRP A 53 -8.22 15.53 22.79
CA TRP A 53 -9.40 16.36 22.62
C TRP A 53 -10.25 15.91 21.42
N GLU A 54 -9.63 15.65 20.27
CA GLU A 54 -10.34 15.14 19.09
C GLU A 54 -10.97 13.76 19.36
N VAL A 55 -10.25 12.88 20.07
CA VAL A 55 -10.78 11.58 20.52
C VAL A 55 -11.97 11.76 21.45
N ALA A 56 -11.84 12.55 22.50
CA ALA A 56 -12.90 12.80 23.48
C ALA A 56 -14.14 13.44 22.86
N ALA A 57 -13.96 14.43 21.98
CA ALA A 57 -15.03 15.11 21.28
C ALA A 57 -15.80 14.15 20.35
N ALA A 58 -15.09 13.27 19.63
CA ALA A 58 -15.72 12.31 18.74
C ALA A 58 -16.45 11.16 19.48
N LEU A 59 -15.95 10.75 20.65
CA LEU A 59 -16.56 9.72 21.49
C LEU A 59 -17.66 10.25 22.43
N HIS A 60 -17.80 11.58 22.54
CA HIS A 60 -18.64 12.27 23.53
C HIS A 60 -18.28 11.91 24.97
N ALA A 61 -16.98 11.76 25.25
CA ALA A 61 -16.45 11.38 26.55
C ALA A 61 -15.81 12.57 27.27
N PRO A 62 -15.78 12.60 28.62
CA PRO A 62 -15.02 13.60 29.38
C PRO A 62 -13.53 13.55 29.06
N LEU A 63 -12.92 14.72 28.94
CA LEU A 63 -11.48 14.91 28.75
C LEU A 63 -10.85 15.49 30.02
N ASP A 64 -9.73 14.94 30.46
CA ASP A 64 -8.82 15.58 31.42
C ASP A 64 -7.35 15.38 31.03
N ALA A 65 -6.47 16.18 31.62
CA ALA A 65 -5.03 16.03 31.49
C ALA A 65 -4.47 15.05 32.51
N PHE A 66 -3.59 14.17 32.04
CA PHE A 66 -2.76 13.32 32.90
C PHE A 66 -1.31 13.76 32.81
N ILE A 67 -0.73 14.18 33.94
CA ILE A 67 0.61 14.77 33.97
C ILE A 67 1.60 13.72 34.45
N VAL A 68 2.60 13.45 33.62
CA VAL A 68 3.75 12.60 33.96
C VAL A 68 5.04 13.38 33.79
N ARG A 69 5.94 13.26 34.76
CA ARG A 69 7.29 13.81 34.75
C ARG A 69 8.28 12.66 34.82
N LYS A 70 9.30 12.67 33.97
CA LYS A 70 10.39 11.67 34.07
C LYS A 70 11.31 12.04 35.23
N LEU A 71 11.73 11.04 36.00
CA LEU A 71 12.79 11.19 36.98
C LEU A 71 14.10 10.84 36.29
N GLY A 72 14.88 11.85 35.93
CA GLY A 72 16.21 11.66 35.34
C GLY A 72 17.24 11.20 36.37
N ALA A 73 18.24 10.45 35.93
CA ALA A 73 19.38 10.08 36.75
C ALA A 73 20.12 11.34 37.23
N PRO A 74 20.60 11.40 38.48
CA PRO A 74 21.44 12.50 38.95
C PRO A 74 22.64 12.72 38.01
N GLY A 75 22.81 13.95 37.51
CA GLY A 75 23.88 14.29 36.55
C GLY A 75 23.63 13.91 35.09
N HIS A 76 22.57 13.14 34.80
CA HIS A 76 22.18 12.71 33.45
C HIS A 76 20.65 12.79 33.30
N GLU A 77 20.13 14.02 33.26
CA GLU A 77 18.69 14.29 33.34
C GLU A 77 17.87 13.66 32.19
N GLU A 78 18.49 13.42 31.04
CA GLU A 78 17.90 12.74 29.88
C GLU A 78 17.75 11.22 30.07
N PHE A 79 18.47 10.61 31.02
CA PHE A 79 18.42 9.18 31.29
C PHE A 79 17.40 8.87 32.39
N ALA A 80 16.23 8.35 32.01
CA ALA A 80 15.13 8.13 32.95
C ALA A 80 15.37 6.92 33.88
N VAL A 81 15.29 7.14 35.18
CA VAL A 81 15.37 6.11 36.23
C VAL A 81 14.01 5.79 36.86
N GLY A 82 13.03 6.62 36.56
CA GLY A 82 11.65 6.49 37.01
C GLY A 82 10.78 7.60 36.43
N ALA A 83 9.60 7.76 36.99
CA ALA A 83 8.64 8.79 36.64
C ALA A 83 7.76 9.15 37.83
N LEU A 84 7.26 10.37 37.83
CA LEU A 84 6.29 10.90 38.77
C LEU A 84 5.00 11.20 38.02
N ALA A 85 3.87 10.67 38.48
CA ALA A 85 2.56 10.88 37.88
C ALA A 85 1.64 11.72 38.77
N SER A 86 0.54 12.21 38.18
CA SER A 86 -0.55 12.88 38.87
C SER A 86 -0.94 12.17 40.18
N GLY A 87 -1.16 12.95 41.25
CA GLY A 87 -1.36 12.43 42.61
C GLY A 87 -0.05 12.21 43.40
N GLY A 88 1.11 12.62 42.87
CA GLY A 88 2.39 12.58 43.58
C GLY A 88 3.03 11.19 43.64
N ARG A 89 2.60 10.27 42.78
CA ARG A 89 3.08 8.88 42.77
C ARG A 89 4.38 8.73 42.02
N VAL A 90 5.37 8.12 42.67
CA VAL A 90 6.71 7.84 42.13
C VAL A 90 6.79 6.38 41.70
N VAL A 91 7.07 6.16 40.42
CA VAL A 91 7.41 4.86 39.82
C VAL A 91 8.90 4.85 39.52
N VAL A 92 9.62 3.80 39.90
CA VAL A 92 11.06 3.68 39.65
C VAL A 92 11.42 2.33 39.06
N ASN A 93 12.47 2.31 38.23
CA ASN A 93 13.07 1.09 37.74
C ASN A 93 14.18 0.65 38.71
N ASP A 94 13.87 -0.33 39.56
CA ASP A 94 14.76 -0.81 40.62
C ASP A 94 16.11 -1.34 40.08
N ASP A 95 16.11 -1.94 38.90
CA ASP A 95 17.34 -2.48 38.30
C ASP A 95 18.27 -1.35 37.84
N VAL A 96 17.71 -0.27 37.28
CA VAL A 96 18.46 0.93 36.89
C VAL A 96 18.98 1.68 38.12
N VAL A 97 18.15 1.85 39.14
CA VAL A 97 18.53 2.50 40.42
C VAL A 97 19.68 1.74 41.08
N ARG A 98 19.62 0.40 41.13
CA ARG A 98 20.71 -0.44 41.65
C ARG A 98 21.96 -0.37 40.76
N GLY A 99 21.80 -0.45 39.45
CA GLY A 99 22.91 -0.43 38.49
C GLY A 99 23.71 0.87 38.52
N LEU A 100 23.02 2.01 38.69
CA LEU A 100 23.63 3.34 38.79
C LEU A 100 24.02 3.72 40.24
N ARG A 101 23.75 2.85 41.22
CA ARG A 101 23.99 3.10 42.66
C ARG A 101 23.38 4.40 43.17
N ILE A 102 22.20 4.75 42.65
CA ILE A 102 21.49 5.97 43.02
C ILE A 102 21.01 5.84 44.46
N THR A 103 21.37 6.79 45.31
CA THR A 103 20.96 6.78 46.70
C THR A 103 19.49 7.18 46.85
N PRO A 104 18.79 6.72 47.90
CA PRO A 104 17.42 7.15 48.19
C PRO A 104 17.27 8.67 48.34
N GLN A 105 18.32 9.37 48.80
CA GLN A 105 18.34 10.82 48.96
C GLN A 105 18.41 11.54 47.62
N GLU A 106 19.26 11.07 46.70
CA GLU A 106 19.34 11.64 45.35
C GLU A 106 18.03 11.45 44.58
N LEU A 107 17.45 10.25 44.65
CA LEU A 107 16.15 9.97 44.02
C LEU A 107 15.04 10.85 44.60
N ARG A 108 15.01 11.04 45.93
CA ARG A 108 14.03 11.92 46.59
C ARG A 108 14.19 13.38 46.16
N ALA A 109 15.43 13.87 46.03
CA ALA A 109 15.68 15.23 45.57
C ALA A 109 15.19 15.46 44.13
N VAL A 110 15.40 14.48 43.23
CA VAL A 110 14.85 14.51 41.86
C VAL A 110 13.33 14.48 41.90
N ALA A 111 12.72 13.57 42.67
CA ALA A 111 11.27 13.46 42.79
C ALA A 111 10.60 14.73 43.36
N GLU A 112 11.20 15.38 44.36
CA GLU A 112 10.69 16.64 44.92
C GLU A 112 10.77 17.80 43.92
N ARG A 113 11.84 17.86 43.12
CA ARG A 113 11.98 18.88 42.06
C ARG A 113 10.93 18.68 40.98
N GLU A 114 10.81 17.46 40.47
CA GLU A 114 9.82 17.12 39.45
C GLU A 114 8.38 17.24 39.98
N GLY A 115 8.17 16.99 41.28
CA GLY A 115 6.88 17.13 41.95
C GLY A 115 6.40 18.56 42.06
N ARG A 116 7.29 19.53 42.32
CA ARG A 116 6.94 20.95 42.30
C ARG A 116 6.44 21.39 40.92
N GLU A 117 7.10 20.94 39.86
CA GLU A 117 6.67 21.23 38.49
C GLU A 117 5.37 20.51 38.12
N LEU A 118 5.19 19.27 38.59
CA LEU A 118 3.93 18.54 38.41
C LEU A 118 2.75 19.29 39.03
N ILE A 119 2.87 19.71 40.30
CA ILE A 119 1.83 20.45 41.02
C ILE A 119 1.51 21.77 40.29
N ARG A 120 2.55 22.50 39.84
CA ARG A 120 2.36 23.74 39.08
C ARG A 120 1.51 23.50 37.83
N ARG A 121 1.79 22.45 37.06
CA ARG A 121 1.05 22.12 35.84
C ARG A 121 -0.37 21.63 36.13
N GLU A 122 -0.56 20.82 37.16
CA GLU A 122 -1.90 20.38 37.57
C GLU A 122 -2.78 21.58 37.92
N ALA A 123 -2.26 22.52 38.72
CA ALA A 123 -2.95 23.76 39.03
C ALA A 123 -3.25 24.59 37.77
N ALA A 124 -2.26 24.72 36.87
CA ALA A 124 -2.39 25.51 35.66
C ALA A 124 -3.38 24.93 34.62
N TYR A 125 -3.57 23.61 34.56
CA TYR A 125 -4.45 22.96 33.58
C TYR A 125 -5.86 22.72 34.10
N ARG A 126 -6.00 22.41 35.39
CA ARG A 126 -7.32 22.14 35.99
C ARG A 126 -8.05 23.39 36.44
N ASP A 127 -7.34 24.51 36.63
CA ASP A 127 -7.91 25.81 37.07
C ASP A 127 -8.81 25.66 38.31
N GLY A 128 -8.34 24.88 39.29
CA GLY A 128 -9.06 24.58 40.53
C GLY A 128 -10.09 23.45 40.45
N ARG A 129 -10.33 22.84 39.27
CA ARG A 129 -11.16 21.64 39.15
C ARG A 129 -10.48 20.41 39.79
N PRO A 130 -11.23 19.51 40.45
CA PRO A 130 -10.66 18.25 40.93
C PRO A 130 -10.28 17.34 39.74
N PRO A 131 -9.33 16.41 39.93
CA PRO A 131 -9.08 15.34 38.97
C PRO A 131 -10.34 14.53 38.69
N VAL A 132 -10.51 14.04 37.46
CA VAL A 132 -11.63 13.16 37.11
C VAL A 132 -11.50 11.82 37.83
N ASP A 133 -12.62 11.34 38.39
CA ASP A 133 -12.69 10.02 39.01
C ASP A 133 -12.70 8.92 37.94
N VAL A 134 -11.69 8.05 37.99
CA VAL A 134 -11.47 6.96 37.03
C VAL A 134 -11.84 5.59 37.60
N ALA A 135 -12.22 5.50 38.88
CA ALA A 135 -12.50 4.22 39.53
C ALA A 135 -13.69 3.50 38.85
N GLY A 136 -13.49 2.24 38.48
CA GLY A 136 -14.50 1.44 37.77
C GLY A 136 -14.85 1.93 36.36
N LYS A 137 -14.06 2.85 35.77
CA LYS A 137 -14.28 3.39 34.42
C LYS A 137 -13.33 2.79 33.39
N THR A 138 -13.71 2.90 32.12
CA THR A 138 -12.83 2.62 30.99
C THR A 138 -12.01 3.89 30.69
N VAL A 139 -10.70 3.84 30.89
CA VAL A 139 -9.80 4.98 30.69
C VAL A 139 -9.07 4.82 29.36
N ILE A 140 -9.30 5.74 28.42
CA ILE A 140 -8.54 5.84 27.18
C ILE A 140 -7.40 6.84 27.39
N LEU A 141 -6.18 6.33 27.45
CA LEU A 141 -4.96 7.08 27.69
C LEU A 141 -4.29 7.43 26.36
N VAL A 142 -4.25 8.73 26.04
CA VAL A 142 -3.86 9.26 24.73
C VAL A 142 -2.55 10.04 24.82
N ASP A 143 -1.64 9.81 23.86
CA ASP A 143 -0.44 10.64 23.64
C ASP A 143 -0.24 10.93 22.15
N ASP A 144 0.63 11.87 21.79
CA ASP A 144 0.91 12.19 20.37
C ASP A 144 1.81 11.16 19.65
N GLY A 145 2.41 10.24 20.40
CA GLY A 145 3.03 9.01 19.92
C GLY A 145 3.81 8.29 21.02
N LEU A 146 4.25 7.06 20.76
CA LEU A 146 5.11 6.30 21.67
C LEU A 146 6.45 6.04 21.00
N ALA A 147 7.54 6.57 21.57
CA ALA A 147 8.89 6.20 21.15
C ALA A 147 9.39 4.99 21.96
N THR A 148 9.67 5.20 23.23
CA THR A 148 10.17 4.15 24.16
C THR A 148 9.12 3.66 25.14
N GLY A 149 7.95 4.31 25.19
CA GLY A 149 6.88 3.95 26.11
C GLY A 149 7.06 4.40 27.56
N ALA A 150 8.23 4.88 28.00
CA ALA A 150 8.51 5.13 29.43
C ALA A 150 7.48 6.04 30.14
N SER A 151 7.09 7.16 29.53
CA SER A 151 6.04 8.04 30.09
C SER A 151 4.68 7.36 30.17
N MET A 152 4.36 6.52 29.17
CA MET A 152 3.11 5.78 29.09
C MET A 152 3.06 4.66 30.13
N SER A 153 4.14 3.88 30.32
CA SER A 153 4.22 2.87 31.39
C SER A 153 4.04 3.50 32.77
N ALA A 154 4.65 4.65 33.02
CA ALA A 154 4.46 5.37 34.27
C ALA A 154 3.00 5.79 34.48
N ALA A 155 2.33 6.28 33.43
CA ALA A 155 0.92 6.62 33.48
C ALA A 155 0.04 5.41 33.76
N VAL A 156 0.26 4.29 33.06
CA VAL A 156 -0.48 3.03 33.25
C VAL A 156 -0.34 2.52 34.69
N GLN A 157 0.88 2.50 35.23
CA GLN A 157 1.12 2.05 36.60
C GLN A 157 0.42 2.95 37.62
N ALA A 158 0.51 4.26 37.45
CA ALA A 158 -0.17 5.21 38.33
C ALA A 158 -1.70 5.11 38.24
N LEU A 159 -2.25 4.80 37.06
CA LEU A 159 -3.70 4.62 36.85
C LEU A 159 -4.23 3.33 37.45
N ARG A 160 -3.48 2.22 37.40
CA ARG A 160 -3.92 0.93 37.97
C ARG A 160 -4.27 1.02 39.45
N GLU A 161 -3.52 1.79 40.21
CA GLU A 161 -3.79 2.02 41.64
C GLU A 161 -5.02 2.92 41.90
N ALA A 162 -5.62 3.53 40.87
CA ALA A 162 -6.91 4.21 40.96
C ALA A 162 -8.09 3.29 40.57
N GLU A 163 -7.82 1.99 40.40
CA GLU A 163 -8.79 0.92 40.15
C GLU A 163 -9.77 1.20 38.98
N PRO A 164 -9.31 1.58 37.77
CA PRO A 164 -10.15 1.63 36.59
C PRO A 164 -10.63 0.22 36.21
N ALA A 165 -11.78 0.14 35.55
CA ALA A 165 -12.28 -1.14 35.02
C ALA A 165 -11.41 -1.64 33.86
N HIS A 166 -11.02 -0.73 32.97
CA HIS A 166 -10.17 -1.01 31.81
C HIS A 166 -9.25 0.17 31.51
N ILE A 167 -8.05 -0.11 31.00
CA ILE A 167 -7.10 0.86 30.47
C ILE A 167 -6.88 0.55 28.99
N VAL A 168 -7.09 1.55 28.13
CA VAL A 168 -6.86 1.48 26.70
C VAL A 168 -5.79 2.51 26.35
N ILE A 169 -4.69 2.10 25.72
CA ILE A 169 -3.71 3.05 25.18
C ILE A 169 -4.11 3.40 23.76
N ALA A 170 -4.12 4.68 23.43
CA ALA A 170 -4.43 5.14 22.08
C ALA A 170 -3.40 6.16 21.60
N VAL A 171 -2.65 5.85 20.54
CA VAL A 171 -1.60 6.74 20.00
C VAL A 171 -1.56 6.79 18.48
N PRO A 172 -1.19 7.94 17.87
CA PRO A 172 -1.05 8.07 16.43
C PRO A 172 0.07 7.24 15.82
N ALA A 173 1.23 7.17 16.48
CA ALA A 173 2.40 6.51 15.93
C ALA A 173 3.26 5.86 17.01
N ALA A 174 3.68 4.61 16.80
CA ALA A 174 4.57 3.88 17.70
C ALA A 174 5.33 2.73 17.01
N PRO A 175 6.52 2.30 17.49
CA PRO A 175 7.12 1.06 17.03
C PRO A 175 6.24 -0.15 17.37
N GLU A 176 6.16 -1.12 16.46
CA GLU A 176 5.39 -2.36 16.68
C GLU A 176 5.84 -3.08 17.96
N SER A 177 7.14 -3.11 18.25
CA SER A 177 7.69 -3.72 19.46
C SER A 177 7.11 -3.10 20.74
N THR A 178 6.97 -1.77 20.77
CA THR A 178 6.41 -1.04 21.91
C THR A 178 4.92 -1.31 22.05
N CYS A 179 4.16 -1.37 20.94
CA CYS A 179 2.75 -1.74 20.99
C CYS A 179 2.54 -3.16 21.54
N ARG A 180 3.35 -4.14 21.10
CA ARG A 180 3.30 -5.52 21.63
C ARG A 180 3.62 -5.59 23.11
N GLU A 181 4.60 -4.82 23.58
CA GLU A 181 4.96 -4.75 24.99
C GLU A 181 3.80 -4.22 25.85
N PHE A 182 3.10 -3.19 25.37
CA PHE A 182 1.92 -2.65 26.06
C PHE A 182 0.69 -3.55 25.95
N ALA A 183 0.51 -4.31 24.87
CA ALA A 183 -0.60 -5.24 24.73
C ALA A 183 -0.60 -6.34 25.83
N GLY A 184 0.55 -6.60 26.47
CA GLY A 184 0.63 -7.46 27.65
C GLY A 184 0.36 -6.76 29.00
N GLN A 185 0.18 -5.43 29.00
CA GLN A 185 0.06 -4.59 30.20
C GLN A 185 -1.27 -3.84 30.31
N VAL A 186 -2.04 -3.72 29.23
CA VAL A 186 -3.32 -3.01 29.24
C VAL A 186 -4.39 -3.83 28.55
N ASP A 187 -5.66 -3.43 28.68
CA ASP A 187 -6.78 -4.15 28.08
C ASP A 187 -6.80 -4.05 26.55
N ASP A 188 -6.35 -2.92 26.00
CA ASP A 188 -6.21 -2.72 24.56
C ASP A 188 -5.16 -1.65 24.20
N VAL A 189 -4.56 -1.78 23.02
CA VAL A 189 -3.62 -0.83 22.42
C VAL A 189 -4.07 -0.48 21.00
N VAL A 190 -4.57 0.73 20.84
CA VAL A 190 -4.98 1.30 19.55
C VAL A 190 -3.86 2.20 19.03
N CYS A 191 -3.14 1.72 18.02
CA CYS A 191 -2.11 2.50 17.35
C CYS A 191 -2.53 2.76 15.89
N ALA A 192 -2.55 4.03 15.47
CA ALA A 192 -2.91 4.35 14.10
C ALA A 192 -1.83 3.86 13.13
N SER A 193 -0.58 4.32 13.21
CA SER A 193 0.51 3.91 12.32
C SER A 193 1.69 3.30 13.09
N MET A 194 2.29 2.23 12.55
CA MET A 194 3.47 1.57 13.14
C MET A 194 4.69 1.61 12.19
N PRO A 195 5.28 2.79 11.92
CA PRO A 195 6.30 2.94 10.88
C PRO A 195 7.60 2.21 11.24
N THR A 196 8.27 1.62 10.24
CA THR A 196 9.52 0.86 10.44
C THR A 196 10.62 1.28 9.45
N PRO A 197 11.80 1.73 9.90
CA PRO A 197 12.19 2.02 11.28
C PRO A 197 11.46 3.21 11.90
N PHE A 198 11.11 3.09 13.19
CA PHE A 198 10.62 4.21 13.98
C PHE A 198 11.80 5.07 14.46
N LEU A 199 11.83 6.36 14.09
CA LEU A 199 12.92 7.27 14.48
C LEU A 199 12.51 8.21 15.62
N ALA A 200 11.42 8.93 15.44
CA ALA A 200 10.88 9.85 16.44
C ALA A 200 9.39 10.08 16.19
N VAL A 201 8.63 10.42 17.24
CA VAL A 201 7.20 10.73 17.14
C VAL A 201 6.92 11.84 16.12
N GLY A 202 7.72 12.92 16.15
CA GLY A 202 7.50 14.09 15.30
C GLY A 202 7.66 13.85 13.80
N GLU A 203 8.32 12.75 13.39
CA GLU A 203 8.47 12.39 11.97
C GLU A 203 7.15 11.99 11.32
N SER A 204 6.18 11.50 12.12
CA SER A 204 4.85 11.14 11.65
C SER A 204 3.97 12.35 11.31
N PHE A 205 4.42 13.58 11.60
CA PHE A 205 3.63 14.80 11.49
C PHE A 205 4.25 15.83 10.51
N TRP A 206 3.44 16.45 9.65
CA TRP A 206 3.87 17.59 8.84
C TRP A 206 4.10 18.84 9.70
N ASP A 207 3.23 19.08 10.66
CA ASP A 207 3.35 20.11 11.69
C ASP A 207 3.42 19.46 13.08
N PHE A 208 4.61 19.49 13.68
CA PHE A 208 4.88 18.99 15.02
C PHE A 208 5.36 20.10 15.97
N ARG A 209 4.84 21.33 15.80
CA ARG A 209 5.18 22.45 16.70
C ARG A 209 4.87 22.10 18.16
N GLN A 210 5.64 22.68 19.07
CA GLN A 210 5.48 22.43 20.50
C GLN A 210 4.13 22.96 21.00
N VAL A 211 3.36 22.08 21.65
CA VAL A 211 2.09 22.45 22.30
C VAL A 211 2.36 23.34 23.50
N THR A 212 1.67 24.47 23.57
CA THR A 212 1.82 25.46 24.65
C THR A 212 0.87 25.18 25.81
N ASP A 213 1.18 25.69 26.99
CA ASP A 213 0.28 25.55 28.16
C ASP A 213 -1.06 26.28 27.92
N ASP A 214 -1.06 27.36 27.14
CA ASP A 214 -2.29 28.08 26.73
C ASP A 214 -3.17 27.24 25.80
N GLU A 215 -2.56 26.51 24.87
CA GLU A 215 -3.27 25.58 23.98
C GLU A 215 -3.90 24.43 24.79
N VAL A 216 -3.15 23.85 25.74
CA VAL A 216 -3.68 22.84 26.67
C VAL A 216 -4.88 23.38 27.45
N ARG A 217 -4.75 24.58 28.04
CA ARG A 217 -5.86 25.23 28.77
C ARG A 217 -7.07 25.45 27.87
N GLY A 218 -6.86 25.96 26.66
CA GLY A 218 -7.93 26.21 25.68
C GLY A 218 -8.71 24.94 25.33
N LEU A 219 -8.01 23.83 25.08
CA LEU A 219 -8.62 22.55 24.77
C LEU A 219 -9.36 21.95 25.97
N LEU A 220 -8.78 21.99 27.18
CA LEU A 220 -9.41 21.48 28.40
C LEU A 220 -10.61 22.32 28.89
N ALA A 221 -10.71 23.57 28.44
CA ALA A 221 -11.86 24.44 28.67
C ALA A 221 -12.96 24.27 27.61
N THR A 222 -12.64 23.66 26.47
CA THR A 222 -13.61 23.41 25.38
C THR A 222 -14.36 22.11 25.64
N PRO A 223 -15.69 22.13 25.86
CA PRO A 223 -16.45 20.95 26.22
C PRO A 223 -16.40 19.85 25.13
N THR A 224 -16.11 18.62 25.55
CA THR A 224 -16.20 17.41 24.72
C THR A 224 -17.49 16.63 24.96
N THR A 225 -18.23 16.99 26.02
CA THR A 225 -19.53 16.43 26.41
C THR A 225 -20.60 17.52 26.36
N GLY A 226 -21.84 17.17 25.98
CA GLY A 226 -22.99 18.07 26.04
C GLY A 226 -22.99 19.27 25.09
N ALA A 227 -22.00 19.39 24.19
CA ALA A 227 -22.06 20.38 23.11
C ALA A 227 -23.32 20.13 22.27
N PRO A 228 -24.09 21.18 21.89
CA PRO A 228 -25.22 21.01 20.99
C PRO A 228 -24.69 20.32 19.73
N ARG A 229 -25.34 19.22 19.31
CA ARG A 229 -25.14 18.66 17.96
C ARG A 229 -25.15 19.86 17.02
N LYS A 230 -23.99 20.29 16.51
CA LYS A 230 -23.96 21.12 15.31
C LYS A 230 -24.91 20.41 14.36
N ALA A 231 -25.94 21.11 13.85
CA ALA A 231 -26.94 20.52 12.95
C ALA A 231 -26.20 19.56 12.03
N ALA A 232 -26.49 18.25 12.16
CA ALA A 232 -25.51 17.20 11.84
C ALA A 232 -24.84 17.55 10.51
N ALA A 233 -23.58 17.97 10.57
CA ALA A 233 -22.81 18.16 9.36
C ALA A 233 -22.92 16.84 8.62
N ARG A 234 -23.25 16.90 7.32
CA ARG A 234 -23.48 15.69 6.54
C ARG A 234 -22.32 14.74 6.79
N THR A 235 -22.61 13.48 7.07
CA THR A 235 -21.52 12.52 7.28
C THR A 235 -20.69 12.43 6.00
N PRO A 236 -19.40 12.09 6.09
CA PRO A 236 -18.59 11.85 4.89
C PRO A 236 -19.28 10.90 3.90
N ALA A 237 -19.94 9.85 4.39
CA ALA A 237 -20.72 8.92 3.57
C ALA A 237 -21.94 9.58 2.89
N GLU A 238 -22.68 10.45 3.58
CA GLU A 238 -23.78 11.22 2.97
C GLU A 238 -23.30 12.21 1.89
N VAL A 239 -22.12 12.79 2.08
CA VAL A 239 -21.50 13.67 1.07
C VAL A 239 -21.12 12.85 -0.15
N ILE A 240 -20.41 11.73 0.03
CA ILE A 240 -20.00 10.84 -1.05
C ILE A 240 -21.22 10.25 -1.77
N GLY A 241 -22.21 9.75 -1.02
CA GLY A 241 -23.42 9.16 -1.58
C GLY A 241 -24.21 10.10 -2.48
N ARG A 242 -24.11 11.43 -2.31
CA ARG A 242 -24.76 12.42 -3.19
C ARG A 242 -23.99 12.70 -4.48
N VAL A 243 -22.67 12.52 -4.48
CA VAL A 243 -21.79 12.84 -5.61
C VAL A 243 -21.23 11.60 -6.31
N ALA A 244 -21.50 10.42 -5.77
CA ALA A 244 -21.21 9.13 -6.37
C ALA A 244 -21.99 8.95 -7.67
N ILE A 245 -21.30 8.41 -8.66
CA ILE A 245 -21.79 8.17 -10.02
C ILE A 245 -22.00 6.67 -10.16
N ASP A 246 -23.20 6.22 -10.51
CA ASP A 246 -23.49 4.78 -10.63
C ASP A 246 -22.56 4.12 -11.64
N ALA A 247 -21.98 2.97 -11.28
CA ALA A 247 -21.03 2.24 -12.11
C ALA A 247 -21.34 0.74 -12.03
N PRO A 248 -22.47 0.28 -12.61
CA PRO A 248 -22.87 -1.11 -12.54
C PRO A 248 -21.79 -2.04 -13.12
N GLY A 249 -21.51 -3.14 -12.44
CA GLY A 249 -20.38 -4.04 -12.73
C GLY A 249 -19.01 -3.37 -12.60
N GLY A 250 -18.91 -2.24 -11.91
CA GLY A 250 -17.70 -1.42 -11.83
C GLY A 250 -17.41 -0.60 -13.09
N VAL A 251 -18.36 -0.47 -14.03
CA VAL A 251 -18.16 0.28 -15.29
C VAL A 251 -18.95 1.60 -15.25
N PRO A 252 -18.28 2.76 -15.12
CA PRO A 252 -18.95 4.05 -15.09
C PRO A 252 -19.55 4.44 -16.45
N PRO A 253 -20.47 5.43 -16.50
CA PRO A 253 -21.03 5.94 -17.75
C PRO A 253 -19.92 6.50 -18.66
N ARG A 254 -20.15 6.41 -19.98
CA ARG A 254 -19.16 6.85 -20.97
C ARG A 254 -18.82 8.33 -20.85
N GLU A 255 -19.79 9.20 -20.55
CA GLU A 255 -19.50 10.62 -20.31
C GLU A 255 -18.54 10.82 -19.13
N THR A 256 -18.70 10.04 -18.06
CA THR A 256 -17.85 10.10 -16.87
C THR A 256 -16.44 9.62 -17.18
N LEU A 257 -16.31 8.49 -17.89
CA LEU A 257 -15.01 8.01 -18.34
C LEU A 257 -14.33 9.00 -19.30
N GLN A 258 -15.09 9.66 -20.17
CA GLN A 258 -14.56 10.67 -21.08
C GLN A 258 -14.06 11.91 -20.34
N GLU A 259 -14.79 12.40 -19.35
CA GLU A 259 -14.37 13.53 -18.51
C GLU A 259 -13.14 13.18 -17.68
N LEU A 260 -13.11 12.00 -17.07
CA LEU A 260 -11.99 11.53 -16.25
C LEU A 260 -10.72 11.34 -17.09
N ILE A 261 -10.84 10.67 -18.24
CA ILE A 261 -9.68 10.23 -19.03
C ILE A 261 -9.19 11.32 -19.96
N GLY A 262 -10.10 12.06 -20.59
CA GLY A 262 -9.77 13.10 -21.57
C GLY A 262 -8.76 12.62 -22.62
N ASP A 263 -7.66 13.38 -22.73
CA ASP A 263 -6.57 13.13 -23.67
C ASP A 263 -5.38 12.39 -23.04
N ALA A 264 -5.55 11.80 -21.85
CA ALA A 264 -4.49 11.05 -21.17
C ALA A 264 -3.91 9.95 -22.07
N ARG A 265 -2.59 9.90 -22.17
CA ARG A 265 -1.88 8.87 -22.93
C ARG A 265 -1.77 7.56 -22.17
N ILE A 266 -1.77 7.64 -20.84
CA ILE A 266 -1.61 6.47 -19.98
C ILE A 266 -2.75 6.44 -18.98
N VAL A 267 -3.50 5.34 -18.98
CA VAL A 267 -4.56 5.11 -17.98
C VAL A 267 -4.17 3.89 -17.18
N LEU A 268 -3.80 4.10 -15.92
CA LEU A 268 -3.46 3.04 -14.98
C LEU A 268 -4.72 2.65 -14.20
N ILE A 269 -5.14 1.40 -14.36
CA ILE A 269 -6.33 0.86 -13.71
C ILE A 269 -5.90 -0.20 -12.69
N GLY A 270 -6.11 0.16 -11.43
CA GLY A 270 -5.76 -0.61 -10.24
C GLY A 270 -6.73 -1.75 -9.95
N GLU A 271 -6.40 -2.53 -8.93
CA GLU A 271 -7.31 -3.43 -8.23
C GLU A 271 -6.91 -3.52 -6.76
N SER A 272 -7.86 -3.56 -5.82
CA SER A 272 -7.55 -3.73 -4.38
C SER A 272 -7.28 -5.19 -4.02
N SER A 273 -7.50 -6.12 -4.95
CA SER A 273 -7.17 -7.53 -4.82
C SER A 273 -6.86 -8.17 -6.17
N HIS A 274 -5.86 -9.06 -6.23
CA HIS A 274 -5.53 -9.77 -7.47
C HIS A 274 -6.54 -10.86 -7.88
N GLY A 275 -7.37 -11.32 -6.95
CA GLY A 275 -8.23 -12.50 -7.16
C GLY A 275 -9.72 -12.20 -7.16
N THR A 276 -10.13 -11.01 -7.58
CA THR A 276 -11.54 -10.60 -7.59
C THR A 276 -12.09 -10.50 -9.00
N HIS A 277 -13.20 -11.19 -9.27
CA HIS A 277 -13.80 -11.31 -10.59
C HIS A 277 -14.22 -9.95 -11.17
N GLU A 278 -14.99 -9.17 -10.41
CA GLU A 278 -15.58 -7.92 -10.87
C GLU A 278 -14.52 -6.85 -11.18
N PHE A 279 -13.35 -6.90 -10.53
CA PHE A 279 -12.23 -5.99 -10.85
C PHE A 279 -11.62 -6.30 -12.22
N TYR A 280 -11.47 -7.57 -12.57
CA TYR A 280 -10.98 -7.97 -13.89
C TYR A 280 -12.01 -7.66 -14.98
N GLU A 281 -13.29 -7.91 -14.70
CA GLU A 281 -14.37 -7.66 -15.64
C GLU A 281 -14.49 -6.16 -15.95
N ALA A 282 -14.55 -5.31 -14.92
CA ALA A 282 -14.60 -3.86 -15.08
C ALA A 282 -13.37 -3.33 -15.84
N ARG A 283 -12.16 -3.80 -15.50
CA ARG A 283 -10.92 -3.44 -16.23
C ARG A 283 -11.02 -3.83 -17.69
N ALA A 284 -11.49 -5.04 -18.00
CA ALA A 284 -11.65 -5.52 -19.36
C ALA A 284 -12.64 -4.63 -20.13
N GLU A 285 -13.83 -4.36 -19.60
CA GLU A 285 -14.85 -3.55 -20.28
C GLU A 285 -14.43 -2.09 -20.50
N ILE A 286 -13.84 -1.43 -19.49
CA ILE A 286 -13.29 -0.08 -19.65
C ILE A 286 -12.20 -0.08 -20.73
N THR A 287 -11.34 -1.09 -20.74
CA THR A 287 -10.24 -1.21 -21.72
C THR A 287 -10.75 -1.47 -23.13
N LYS A 288 -11.79 -2.29 -23.31
CA LYS A 288 -12.44 -2.51 -24.62
C LYS A 288 -12.91 -1.18 -25.20
N TRP A 289 -13.64 -0.39 -24.41
CA TRP A 289 -14.09 0.94 -24.83
C TRP A 289 -12.92 1.89 -25.15
N LEU A 290 -11.86 1.90 -24.33
CA LEU A 290 -10.67 2.72 -24.60
C LEU A 290 -10.00 2.37 -25.92
N ILE A 291 -9.93 1.08 -26.26
CA ILE A 291 -9.36 0.58 -27.52
C ILE A 291 -10.26 0.91 -28.72
N GLU A 292 -11.57 0.74 -28.57
CA GLU A 292 -12.54 0.94 -29.66
C GLU A 292 -12.78 2.43 -29.97
N GLU A 293 -12.92 3.27 -28.94
CA GLU A 293 -13.43 4.64 -29.10
C GLU A 293 -12.39 5.72 -28.78
N LYS A 294 -11.34 5.41 -28.02
CA LYS A 294 -10.35 6.42 -27.55
C LYS A 294 -8.95 6.23 -28.14
N GLY A 295 -8.77 5.26 -29.04
CA GLY A 295 -7.52 5.05 -29.77
C GLY A 295 -6.40 4.44 -28.94
N PHE A 296 -6.72 3.76 -27.83
CA PHE A 296 -5.73 2.98 -27.08
C PHE A 296 -5.30 1.77 -27.91
N CYS A 297 -3.98 1.55 -27.95
CA CYS A 297 -3.38 0.53 -28.82
C CYS A 297 -2.54 -0.49 -28.05
N ALA A 298 -2.49 -0.41 -26.72
CA ALA A 298 -1.77 -1.37 -25.91
C ALA A 298 -2.39 -1.52 -24.52
N VAL A 299 -2.35 -2.75 -24.02
CA VAL A 299 -2.60 -3.08 -22.62
C VAL A 299 -1.29 -3.60 -22.04
N ALA A 300 -0.78 -2.95 -21.00
CA ALA A 300 0.44 -3.31 -20.31
C ALA A 300 0.10 -3.82 -18.90
N ALA A 301 0.22 -5.11 -18.68
CA ALA A 301 -0.15 -5.77 -17.43
C ALA A 301 1.05 -5.93 -16.49
N GLU A 302 0.79 -5.98 -15.18
CA GLU A 302 1.71 -6.45 -14.13
C GLU A 302 1.96 -7.97 -14.29
N ALA A 303 2.52 -8.32 -15.43
CA ALA A 303 2.72 -9.66 -15.95
C ALA A 303 4.16 -9.80 -16.43
N ASP A 304 4.66 -11.02 -16.39
CA ASP A 304 5.97 -11.37 -16.90
C ASP A 304 6.06 -11.04 -18.41
N TRP A 305 7.14 -10.33 -18.79
CA TRP A 305 7.37 -9.88 -20.17
C TRP A 305 7.27 -10.98 -21.25
N PRO A 306 7.99 -12.12 -21.15
CA PRO A 306 7.94 -13.17 -22.16
C PRO A 306 6.56 -13.85 -22.25
N ASP A 307 5.86 -14.00 -21.13
CA ASP A 307 4.55 -14.67 -21.07
C ASP A 307 3.48 -13.81 -21.73
N ALA A 308 3.49 -12.52 -21.42
CA ALA A 308 2.64 -11.56 -22.11
C ALA A 308 2.99 -11.41 -23.59
N TYR A 309 4.26 -11.60 -23.98
CA TYR A 309 4.64 -11.59 -25.40
C TYR A 309 4.02 -12.76 -26.18
N ARG A 310 3.93 -13.96 -25.59
CA ARG A 310 3.20 -15.09 -26.19
C ARG A 310 1.74 -14.73 -26.45
N VAL A 311 1.06 -14.11 -25.47
CA VAL A 311 -0.30 -13.58 -25.64
C VAL A 311 -0.35 -12.52 -26.74
N ASN A 312 0.62 -11.61 -26.78
CA ASN A 312 0.69 -10.57 -27.80
C ASN A 312 0.76 -11.14 -29.21
N ARG A 313 1.59 -12.17 -29.40
CA ARG A 313 1.73 -12.85 -30.69
C ARG A 313 0.38 -13.44 -31.09
N TYR A 314 -0.26 -14.18 -30.19
CA TYR A 314 -1.58 -14.75 -30.43
C TYR A 314 -2.60 -13.67 -30.85
N VAL A 315 -2.77 -12.59 -30.08
CA VAL A 315 -3.79 -11.56 -30.38
C VAL A 315 -3.52 -10.79 -31.69
N ARG A 316 -2.26 -10.73 -32.13
CA ARG A 316 -1.86 -10.13 -33.42
C ARG A 316 -1.85 -11.12 -34.58
N GLY A 317 -2.10 -12.41 -34.32
CA GLY A 317 -2.12 -13.46 -35.34
C GLY A 317 -0.76 -13.98 -35.74
N LEU A 318 0.20 -13.86 -34.85
CA LEU A 318 1.55 -14.37 -34.97
C LEU A 318 1.69 -15.62 -34.09
N GLY A 319 2.61 -16.52 -34.48
CA GLY A 319 2.85 -17.77 -33.74
C GLY A 319 1.83 -18.86 -34.04
N ASP A 320 1.90 -19.93 -33.26
CA ASP A 320 1.20 -21.19 -33.53
C ASP A 320 0.04 -21.48 -32.56
N ASP A 321 -0.13 -20.67 -31.52
CA ASP A 321 -1.21 -20.83 -30.54
C ASP A 321 -2.58 -20.66 -31.21
N THR A 322 -3.49 -21.59 -30.95
CA THR A 322 -4.80 -21.68 -31.62
C THR A 322 -5.95 -21.11 -30.79
N SER A 323 -5.74 -20.89 -29.50
CA SER A 323 -6.76 -20.38 -28.57
C SER A 323 -6.16 -19.46 -27.50
N ALA A 324 -6.99 -18.59 -26.92
CA ALA A 324 -6.58 -17.74 -25.81
C ALA A 324 -6.04 -18.55 -24.61
N GLN A 325 -6.63 -19.71 -24.32
CA GLN A 325 -6.17 -20.58 -23.22
C GLN A 325 -4.76 -21.14 -23.45
N GLU A 326 -4.46 -21.52 -24.70
CA GLU A 326 -3.13 -21.97 -25.10
C GLU A 326 -2.11 -20.83 -25.02
N ALA A 327 -2.47 -19.63 -25.51
CA ALA A 327 -1.61 -18.46 -25.43
C ALA A 327 -1.29 -18.05 -23.98
N LEU A 328 -2.26 -18.20 -23.07
CA LEU A 328 -2.07 -17.95 -21.65
C LEU A 328 -1.22 -19.02 -20.95
N SER A 329 -0.93 -20.17 -21.57
CA SER A 329 -0.19 -21.29 -20.96
C SER A 329 1.24 -20.95 -20.58
N GLY A 330 1.78 -19.83 -21.06
CA GLY A 330 3.05 -19.30 -20.56
C GLY A 330 3.02 -18.97 -19.06
N PHE A 331 1.90 -18.53 -18.48
CA PHE A 331 1.86 -18.06 -17.09
C PHE A 331 1.87 -19.21 -16.05
N GLU A 332 2.99 -19.91 -15.91
CA GLU A 332 3.14 -21.09 -15.06
C GLU A 332 3.65 -20.78 -13.64
N ARG A 333 4.35 -19.65 -13.49
CA ARG A 333 4.96 -19.25 -12.21
C ARG A 333 3.89 -18.87 -11.21
N PHE A 334 4.18 -19.10 -9.92
CA PHE A 334 3.29 -18.67 -8.85
C PHE A 334 3.05 -17.14 -8.86
N PRO A 335 1.79 -16.70 -8.75
CA PRO A 335 0.55 -17.49 -8.92
C PRO A 335 0.19 -17.71 -10.40
N ALA A 336 -0.09 -18.95 -10.78
CA ALA A 336 -0.51 -19.24 -12.17
C ALA A 336 -1.85 -18.58 -12.53
N TRP A 337 -2.77 -18.49 -11.57
CA TRP A 337 -4.16 -18.06 -11.79
C TRP A 337 -4.37 -16.56 -12.05
N MET A 338 -3.39 -15.70 -11.72
CA MET A 338 -3.57 -14.24 -11.77
C MET A 338 -3.88 -13.75 -13.18
N TRP A 339 -3.14 -14.24 -14.18
CA TRP A 339 -3.42 -13.96 -15.59
C TRP A 339 -4.07 -15.16 -16.33
N ARG A 340 -4.05 -16.37 -15.74
CA ARG A 340 -4.76 -17.55 -16.24
C ARG A 340 -6.13 -17.71 -15.58
N ASN A 341 -7.05 -16.85 -15.96
CA ASN A 341 -8.43 -16.89 -15.47
C ASN A 341 -9.42 -16.72 -16.62
N THR A 342 -10.69 -16.96 -16.33
CA THR A 342 -11.78 -16.90 -17.31
C THR A 342 -11.95 -15.51 -17.93
N VAL A 343 -11.81 -14.45 -17.14
CA VAL A 343 -12.00 -13.06 -17.62
C VAL A 343 -10.88 -12.65 -18.58
N VAL A 344 -9.62 -12.94 -18.25
CA VAL A 344 -8.47 -12.62 -19.11
C VAL A 344 -8.51 -13.46 -20.39
N ARG A 345 -8.89 -14.74 -20.31
CA ARG A 345 -9.12 -15.58 -21.50
C ARG A 345 -10.13 -14.92 -22.45
N ASP A 346 -11.26 -14.47 -21.92
CA ASP A 346 -12.33 -13.87 -22.73
C ASP A 346 -11.91 -12.51 -23.31
N PHE A 347 -11.15 -11.71 -22.55
CA PHE A 347 -10.56 -10.46 -23.05
C PHE A 347 -9.55 -10.70 -24.18
N VAL A 348 -8.66 -11.69 -24.03
CA VAL A 348 -7.65 -12.05 -25.03
C VAL A 348 -8.32 -12.58 -26.32
N GLU A 349 -9.36 -13.39 -26.20
CA GLU A 349 -10.14 -13.88 -27.35
C GLU A 349 -10.86 -12.73 -28.08
N TRP A 350 -11.46 -11.80 -27.33
CA TRP A 350 -12.05 -10.59 -27.89
C TRP A 350 -10.99 -9.76 -28.64
N LEU A 351 -9.83 -9.54 -28.03
CA LEU A 351 -8.75 -8.72 -28.61
C LEU A 351 -8.23 -9.35 -29.91
N ARG A 352 -8.07 -10.68 -29.95
CA ARG A 352 -7.73 -11.43 -31.17
C ARG A 352 -8.79 -11.24 -32.26
N THR A 353 -10.06 -11.40 -31.92
CA THR A 353 -11.17 -11.26 -32.87
C THR A 353 -11.23 -9.85 -33.45
N ARG A 354 -11.09 -8.83 -32.60
CA ARG A 354 -11.06 -7.42 -32.99
C ARG A 354 -9.84 -7.10 -33.87
N ASN A 355 -8.65 -7.55 -33.49
CA ASN A 355 -7.44 -7.31 -34.28
C ASN A 355 -7.49 -7.95 -35.66
N ARG A 356 -8.08 -9.14 -35.80
CA ARG A 356 -8.30 -9.80 -37.10
C ARG A 356 -9.22 -8.97 -38.01
N GLN A 357 -10.26 -8.35 -37.45
CA GLN A 357 -11.14 -7.46 -38.21
C GLN A 357 -10.42 -6.18 -38.65
N HIS A 358 -9.61 -5.60 -37.77
CA HIS A 358 -8.84 -4.39 -38.07
C HIS A 358 -7.72 -4.62 -39.09
N GLU A 359 -7.03 -5.77 -39.03
CA GLU A 359 -6.02 -6.17 -40.00
C GLU A 359 -6.60 -6.21 -41.42
N ASN A 360 -7.79 -6.81 -41.58
CA ASN A 360 -8.50 -6.85 -42.86
C ASN A 360 -8.86 -5.45 -43.40
N ASN A 361 -8.95 -4.46 -42.53
CA ASN A 361 -9.30 -3.07 -42.85
C ASN A 361 -8.06 -2.14 -42.91
N GLY A 362 -6.84 -2.67 -42.76
CA GLY A 362 -5.60 -1.88 -42.73
C GLY A 362 -5.47 -0.95 -41.51
N GLN A 363 -6.18 -1.24 -40.42
CA GLN A 363 -6.19 -0.43 -39.20
C GLN A 363 -5.17 -0.97 -38.18
N ARG A 364 -4.70 -0.09 -37.28
CA ARG A 364 -3.74 -0.45 -36.22
C ARG A 364 -4.33 -1.48 -35.25
N GLN A 365 -3.63 -2.61 -35.10
CA GLN A 365 -3.92 -3.62 -34.07
C GLN A 365 -3.54 -3.12 -32.67
N ALA A 366 -4.20 -3.64 -31.64
CA ALA A 366 -3.83 -3.39 -30.25
C ALA A 366 -3.09 -4.60 -29.66
N GLY A 367 -2.07 -4.36 -28.83
CA GLY A 367 -1.23 -5.41 -28.25
C GLY A 367 -1.46 -5.64 -26.75
N PHE A 368 -0.96 -6.76 -26.25
CA PHE A 368 -0.94 -7.13 -24.84
C PHE A 368 0.52 -7.30 -24.38
N TYR A 369 0.94 -6.61 -23.34
CA TYR A 369 2.35 -6.48 -22.95
C TYR A 369 2.53 -6.76 -21.46
N GLY A 370 3.69 -7.28 -21.08
CA GLY A 370 4.08 -7.40 -19.69
C GLY A 370 4.81 -6.15 -19.21
N LEU A 371 4.99 -6.01 -17.90
CA LEU A 371 5.80 -4.96 -17.29
C LEU A 371 6.74 -5.50 -16.21
N ASP A 372 6.50 -6.72 -15.73
CA ASP A 372 7.10 -7.26 -14.52
C ASP A 372 8.46 -7.93 -14.77
N LEU A 373 9.25 -8.13 -13.70
CA LEU A 373 10.65 -8.55 -13.76
C LEU A 373 10.97 -9.94 -13.18
N TYR A 374 9.97 -10.76 -12.84
CA TYR A 374 10.25 -12.04 -12.17
C TYR A 374 10.77 -13.13 -13.13
N SER A 375 10.51 -13.00 -14.42
CA SER A 375 10.84 -13.96 -15.48
C SER A 375 12.32 -13.98 -15.88
N LEU A 376 13.25 -14.06 -14.92
CA LEU A 376 14.71 -14.04 -15.14
C LEU A 376 15.17 -15.08 -16.18
N HIS A 377 14.99 -16.37 -15.89
CA HIS A 377 15.47 -17.46 -16.74
C HIS A 377 14.74 -17.53 -18.08
N ARG A 378 13.42 -17.31 -18.08
CA ARG A 378 12.63 -17.27 -19.31
C ARG A 378 13.07 -16.12 -20.24
N SER A 379 13.38 -14.95 -19.67
CA SER A 379 13.91 -13.83 -20.46
C SER A 379 15.28 -14.13 -21.06
N MET A 380 16.15 -14.89 -20.37
CA MET A 380 17.42 -15.35 -20.95
C MET A 380 17.20 -16.27 -22.16
N HIS A 381 16.26 -17.22 -22.04
CA HIS A 381 15.92 -18.13 -23.12
C HIS A 381 15.38 -17.37 -24.35
N GLU A 382 14.52 -16.36 -24.17
CA GLU A 382 14.00 -15.55 -25.27
C GLU A 382 15.11 -14.77 -25.99
N VAL A 383 16.09 -14.21 -25.25
CA VAL A 383 17.26 -13.55 -25.85
C VAL A 383 18.07 -14.53 -26.70
N ILE A 384 18.36 -15.74 -26.18
CA ILE A 384 19.12 -16.76 -26.90
C ILE A 384 18.35 -17.22 -28.15
N SER A 385 17.05 -17.49 -28.02
CA SER A 385 16.17 -17.96 -29.10
C SER A 385 16.09 -16.94 -30.25
N TYR A 386 16.00 -15.65 -29.93
CA TYR A 386 16.07 -14.58 -30.93
C TYR A 386 17.44 -14.58 -31.63
N LEU A 387 18.53 -14.60 -30.87
CA LEU A 387 19.88 -14.55 -31.42
C LEU A 387 20.23 -15.79 -32.25
N ASP A 388 19.71 -16.98 -31.95
CA ASP A 388 19.92 -18.16 -32.78
C ASP A 388 19.43 -17.97 -34.22
N LYS A 389 18.36 -17.19 -34.39
CA LYS A 389 17.78 -16.88 -35.70
C LYS A 389 18.59 -15.81 -36.44
N VAL A 390 19.01 -14.76 -35.72
CA VAL A 390 19.58 -13.56 -36.37
C VAL A 390 21.11 -13.47 -36.32
N ASP A 391 21.76 -14.02 -35.30
CA ASP A 391 23.21 -14.01 -35.10
C ASP A 391 23.66 -15.19 -34.20
N PRO A 392 23.87 -16.39 -34.78
CA PRO A 392 24.25 -17.58 -34.02
C PRO A 392 25.56 -17.41 -33.23
N ARG A 393 26.47 -16.51 -33.66
CA ARG A 393 27.71 -16.23 -32.93
C ARG A 393 27.42 -15.39 -31.68
N ALA A 394 26.50 -14.42 -31.76
CA ALA A 394 26.02 -13.72 -30.58
C ALA A 394 25.23 -14.64 -29.65
N ALA A 395 24.44 -15.57 -30.19
CA ALA A 395 23.73 -16.56 -29.38
C ALA A 395 24.69 -17.46 -28.57
N ALA A 396 25.81 -17.88 -29.17
CA ALA A 396 26.85 -18.64 -28.46
C ALA A 396 27.48 -17.84 -27.30
N ARG A 397 27.73 -16.54 -27.49
CA ARG A 397 28.22 -15.65 -26.41
C ARG A 397 27.16 -15.47 -25.31
N ALA A 398 25.90 -15.30 -25.68
CA ALA A 398 24.80 -15.15 -24.75
C ALA A 398 24.66 -16.39 -23.85
N ARG A 399 24.71 -17.60 -24.43
CA ARG A 399 24.73 -18.86 -23.67
C ARG A 399 25.91 -18.91 -22.69
N GLN A 400 27.11 -18.54 -23.13
CA GLN A 400 28.28 -18.54 -22.25
C GLN A 400 28.13 -17.57 -21.07
N ARG A 401 27.57 -16.38 -21.30
CA ARG A 401 27.32 -15.39 -20.24
C ARG A 401 26.23 -15.88 -19.27
N TYR A 402 25.11 -16.35 -19.79
CA TYR A 402 23.99 -16.79 -18.96
C TYR A 402 24.23 -18.11 -18.23
N ALA A 403 25.21 -18.93 -18.65
CA ALA A 403 25.62 -20.12 -17.92
C ALA A 403 26.06 -19.84 -16.47
N CYS A 404 26.39 -18.59 -16.13
CA CYS A 404 26.64 -18.18 -14.74
C CYS A 404 25.44 -18.47 -13.82
N PHE A 405 24.20 -18.35 -14.33
CA PHE A 405 22.97 -18.56 -13.56
C PHE A 405 22.64 -20.05 -13.34
N ASP A 406 23.25 -20.97 -14.09
CA ASP A 406 23.00 -22.42 -14.02
C ASP A 406 23.50 -23.07 -12.71
N HIS A 407 24.24 -22.31 -11.89
CA HIS A 407 24.70 -22.76 -10.58
C HIS A 407 23.61 -22.71 -9.50
N ALA A 408 22.50 -22.02 -9.75
CA ALA A 408 21.28 -22.08 -8.96
C ALA A 408 20.28 -23.05 -9.62
N SER A 409 19.37 -23.65 -8.85
CA SER A 409 18.31 -24.52 -9.39
C SER A 409 17.64 -23.86 -10.60
N ALA A 410 17.57 -24.58 -11.72
CA ALA A 410 16.95 -24.08 -12.95
C ALA A 410 15.53 -23.54 -12.65
N ASP A 411 15.25 -22.33 -13.13
CA ASP A 411 14.01 -21.55 -12.92
C ASP A 411 13.80 -20.91 -11.53
N ASP A 412 14.78 -20.93 -10.61
CA ASP A 412 14.64 -20.25 -9.32
C ASP A 412 15.55 -19.01 -9.18
N GLY A 413 15.02 -17.86 -9.58
CA GLY A 413 15.66 -16.57 -9.37
C GLY A 413 15.90 -16.23 -7.88
N GLN A 414 15.07 -16.74 -6.95
CA GLN A 414 15.29 -16.54 -5.51
C GLN A 414 16.48 -17.37 -5.02
N ALA A 415 16.66 -18.60 -5.52
CA ALA A 415 17.84 -19.41 -5.24
C ALA A 415 19.13 -18.74 -5.74
N TYR A 416 19.11 -18.14 -6.94
CA TYR A 416 20.21 -17.29 -7.40
C TYR A 416 20.47 -16.14 -6.43
N GLY A 417 19.42 -15.37 -6.12
CA GLY A 417 19.52 -14.21 -5.24
C GLY A 417 20.09 -14.54 -3.86
N PHE A 418 19.70 -15.67 -3.29
CA PHE A 418 20.19 -16.15 -1.99
C PHE A 418 21.69 -16.47 -2.08
N SER A 419 22.10 -17.23 -3.09
CA SER A 419 23.50 -17.60 -3.29
C SER A 419 24.39 -16.37 -3.51
N ALA A 420 23.93 -15.41 -4.32
CA ALA A 420 24.66 -14.18 -4.62
C ALA A 420 24.75 -13.23 -3.42
N ALA A 421 23.67 -13.07 -2.65
CA ALA A 421 23.61 -12.14 -1.52
C ALA A 421 24.48 -12.58 -0.33
N PHE A 422 24.61 -13.88 -0.10
CA PHE A 422 25.37 -14.44 1.03
C PHE A 422 26.76 -14.97 0.65
N GLY A 423 27.23 -14.67 -0.57
CA GLY A 423 28.58 -15.04 -1.03
C GLY A 423 28.78 -16.54 -1.26
N ALA A 424 27.69 -17.30 -1.43
CA ALA A 424 27.70 -18.73 -1.73
C ALA A 424 27.80 -19.03 -3.24
N GLY A 425 27.84 -18.00 -4.10
CA GLY A 425 28.07 -18.09 -5.54
C GLY A 425 28.54 -16.75 -6.13
N PRO A 426 29.02 -16.73 -7.39
CA PRO A 426 29.37 -15.49 -8.08
C PRO A 426 28.11 -14.64 -8.34
N SER A 427 28.26 -13.32 -8.33
CA SER A 427 27.24 -12.44 -8.91
C SER A 427 27.34 -12.48 -10.43
N CYS A 428 26.23 -12.75 -11.11
CA CYS A 428 26.17 -12.74 -12.58
C CYS A 428 25.85 -11.34 -13.16
N GLU A 429 26.14 -10.30 -12.38
CA GLU A 429 25.87 -8.90 -12.70
C GLU A 429 26.62 -8.45 -13.96
N GLN A 430 27.91 -8.78 -14.06
CA GLN A 430 28.72 -8.37 -15.21
C GLN A 430 28.27 -9.07 -16.49
N GLU A 431 27.91 -10.34 -16.41
CA GLU A 431 27.42 -11.16 -17.52
C GLU A 431 26.08 -10.61 -18.05
N ALA A 432 25.17 -10.25 -17.16
CA ALA A 432 23.91 -9.59 -17.51
C ALA A 432 24.13 -8.21 -18.17
N ILE A 433 25.03 -7.39 -17.63
CA ILE A 433 25.37 -6.08 -18.20
C ILE A 433 26.00 -6.24 -19.58
N ASP A 434 27.00 -7.11 -19.72
CA ASP A 434 27.70 -7.35 -20.97
C ASP A 434 26.77 -7.86 -22.06
N GLN A 435 25.79 -8.70 -21.69
CA GLN A 435 24.79 -9.19 -22.64
C GLN A 435 23.84 -8.09 -23.09
N LEU A 436 23.36 -7.24 -22.18
CA LEU A 436 22.53 -6.08 -22.53
C LEU A 436 23.27 -5.09 -23.44
N VAL A 437 24.55 -4.82 -23.13
CA VAL A 437 25.40 -3.93 -23.94
C VAL A 437 25.66 -4.52 -25.33
N ASP A 438 25.86 -5.84 -25.45
CA ASP A 438 26.03 -6.51 -26.74
C ASP A 438 24.76 -6.41 -27.60
N MET A 439 23.57 -6.59 -27.00
CA MET A 439 22.29 -6.37 -27.68
C MET A 439 22.14 -4.93 -28.19
N GLN A 440 22.43 -3.93 -27.34
CA GLN A 440 22.35 -2.51 -27.70
C GLN A 440 23.32 -2.12 -28.81
N ARG A 441 24.56 -2.61 -28.77
CA ARG A 441 25.59 -2.27 -29.78
C ARG A 441 25.23 -2.79 -31.17
N ASN A 442 24.50 -3.89 -31.26
CA ASN A 442 24.15 -4.54 -32.53
C ASN A 442 22.71 -4.22 -32.99
N GLU A 443 21.98 -3.37 -32.26
CA GLU A 443 20.57 -3.04 -32.53
C GLU A 443 20.35 -2.56 -33.97
N LEU A 444 21.15 -1.61 -34.46
CA LEU A 444 21.08 -1.11 -35.84
C LEU A 444 21.38 -2.18 -36.90
N ALA A 445 22.25 -3.15 -36.57
CA ALA A 445 22.60 -4.23 -37.50
C ALA A 445 21.47 -5.27 -37.59
N TYR A 446 20.78 -5.52 -36.48
CA TYR A 446 19.65 -6.44 -36.43
C TYR A 446 18.36 -5.83 -36.99
N ALA A 447 18.09 -4.55 -36.71
CA ALA A 447 16.89 -3.84 -37.20
C ALA A 447 16.83 -3.72 -38.74
N ARG A 448 17.98 -3.70 -39.42
CA ARG A 448 18.06 -3.54 -40.89
C ARG A 448 17.68 -4.79 -41.68
N ARG A 449 17.41 -5.92 -41.04
CA ARG A 449 17.32 -7.20 -41.74
C ARG A 449 15.94 -7.49 -42.34
N ASP A 450 14.81 -7.17 -41.70
CA ASP A 450 13.50 -7.75 -42.15
C ASP A 450 12.21 -6.94 -41.83
N GLY A 451 12.22 -5.60 -41.96
CA GLY A 451 10.99 -4.79 -41.86
C GLY A 451 10.36 -4.69 -40.45
N LEU A 452 9.09 -4.26 -40.37
CA LEU A 452 8.41 -3.91 -39.10
C LEU A 452 8.29 -5.07 -38.10
N LEU A 453 8.03 -6.30 -38.58
CA LEU A 453 7.95 -7.48 -37.72
C LEU A 453 9.29 -7.80 -37.04
N ALA A 454 10.40 -7.62 -37.77
CA ALA A 454 11.73 -7.83 -37.22
C ALA A 454 12.12 -6.74 -36.21
N GLU A 455 11.60 -5.51 -36.39
CA GLU A 455 11.76 -4.43 -35.41
C GLU A 455 11.03 -4.75 -34.09
N ASP A 456 9.80 -5.25 -34.15
CA ASP A 456 9.05 -5.70 -32.97
C ASP A 456 9.82 -6.84 -32.27
N GLU A 457 10.21 -7.89 -32.99
CA GLU A 457 10.94 -9.02 -32.41
C GLU A 457 12.28 -8.60 -31.76
N LEU A 458 13.01 -7.66 -32.37
CA LEU A 458 14.21 -7.07 -31.78
C LEU A 458 13.90 -6.30 -30.49
N PHE A 459 12.84 -5.48 -30.48
CA PHE A 459 12.41 -4.75 -29.29
C PHE A 459 12.08 -5.72 -28.14
N TYR A 460 11.35 -6.80 -28.42
CA TYR A 460 11.06 -7.83 -27.41
C TYR A 460 12.32 -8.50 -26.88
N ALA A 461 13.27 -8.86 -27.75
CA ALA A 461 14.52 -9.47 -27.33
C ALA A 461 15.39 -8.51 -26.49
N HIS A 462 15.44 -7.23 -26.87
CA HIS A 462 16.14 -6.19 -26.11
C HIS A 462 15.52 -5.99 -24.73
N GLN A 463 14.18 -5.90 -24.66
CA GLN A 463 13.48 -5.75 -23.41
C GLN A 463 13.65 -6.98 -22.50
N ASN A 464 13.71 -8.20 -23.06
CA ASN A 464 14.08 -9.39 -22.28
C ASN A 464 15.50 -9.26 -21.69
N ALA A 465 16.50 -8.79 -22.46
CA ALA A 465 17.85 -8.55 -21.92
C ALA A 465 17.86 -7.49 -20.80
N GLN A 466 17.05 -6.44 -20.94
CA GLN A 466 16.85 -5.43 -19.90
C GLN A 466 16.17 -6.01 -18.65
N THR A 467 15.20 -6.91 -18.82
CA THR A 467 14.57 -7.66 -17.73
C THR A 467 15.58 -8.53 -17.02
N VAL A 468 16.44 -9.29 -17.74
CA VAL A 468 17.50 -10.10 -17.13
C VAL A 468 18.42 -9.25 -16.25
N HIS A 469 18.88 -8.11 -16.76
CA HIS A 469 19.73 -7.19 -15.99
C HIS A 469 19.04 -6.68 -14.71
N ASN A 470 17.80 -6.21 -14.82
CA ASN A 470 17.09 -5.68 -13.67
C ASN A 470 16.69 -6.77 -12.66
N ALA A 471 16.33 -7.96 -13.16
CA ALA A 471 15.99 -9.12 -12.35
C ALA A 471 17.20 -9.64 -11.56
N GLU A 472 18.40 -9.65 -12.16
CA GLU A 472 19.65 -9.95 -11.44
C GLU A 472 19.79 -9.06 -10.20
N VAL A 473 19.72 -7.74 -10.38
CA VAL A 473 19.85 -6.75 -9.31
C VAL A 473 18.75 -6.93 -8.27
N TYR A 474 17.52 -7.18 -8.72
CA TYR A 474 16.36 -7.41 -7.86
C TYR A 474 16.54 -8.63 -6.95
N TYR A 475 16.85 -9.80 -7.52
CA TYR A 475 16.99 -11.03 -6.75
C TYR A 475 18.16 -10.98 -5.78
N ARG A 476 19.27 -10.36 -6.17
CA ARG A 476 20.40 -10.11 -5.27
C ARG A 476 20.04 -9.15 -4.13
N ALA A 477 19.27 -8.10 -4.41
CA ALA A 477 18.85 -7.13 -3.40
C ALA A 477 17.71 -7.64 -2.48
N MET A 478 16.95 -8.64 -2.90
CA MET A 478 15.80 -9.20 -2.16
C MET A 478 16.14 -9.56 -0.70
N PHE A 479 17.36 -10.04 -0.44
CA PHE A 479 17.82 -10.45 0.89
C PHE A 479 18.44 -9.32 1.73
N SER A 480 18.57 -8.11 1.16
CA SER A 480 19.16 -6.94 1.82
C SER A 480 18.14 -5.92 2.34
N GLY A 481 16.89 -5.97 1.88
CA GLY A 481 15.79 -5.14 2.40
C GLY A 481 14.56 -5.01 1.48
N ARG A 482 13.36 -5.09 2.05
CA ARG A 482 12.05 -5.08 1.34
C ARG A 482 11.79 -3.83 0.49
N VAL A 483 12.15 -2.64 0.99
CA VAL A 483 11.91 -1.37 0.27
C VAL A 483 12.78 -1.28 -0.99
N THR A 484 14.02 -1.77 -0.93
CA THR A 484 14.94 -1.73 -2.07
C THR A 484 14.42 -2.60 -3.21
N SER A 485 14.00 -3.83 -2.94
CA SER A 485 13.45 -4.73 -3.96
C SER A 485 12.13 -4.21 -4.53
N TRP A 486 11.23 -3.67 -3.69
CA TRP A 486 10.00 -3.01 -4.15
C TRP A 486 10.28 -1.88 -5.14
N ASN A 487 11.20 -0.97 -4.78
CA ASN A 487 11.55 0.16 -5.63
C ASN A 487 12.21 -0.26 -6.94
N LEU A 488 12.99 -1.34 -6.95
CA LEU A 488 13.57 -1.89 -8.18
C LEU A 488 12.47 -2.40 -9.11
N ARG A 489 11.44 -3.07 -8.57
CA ARG A 489 10.29 -3.57 -9.33
C ARG A 489 9.49 -2.46 -9.99
N ASP A 490 9.06 -1.45 -9.24
CA ASP A 490 8.28 -0.34 -9.81
C ASP A 490 9.10 0.54 -10.76
N LYS A 491 10.41 0.71 -10.51
CA LYS A 491 11.30 1.37 -11.47
C LYS A 491 11.43 0.59 -12.77
N HIS A 492 11.55 -0.74 -12.70
CA HIS A 492 11.56 -1.59 -13.87
C HIS A 492 10.27 -1.45 -14.67
N MET A 493 9.10 -1.60 -14.04
CA MET A 493 7.81 -1.43 -14.71
C MET A 493 7.69 -0.05 -15.40
N ALA A 494 8.15 1.01 -14.73
CA ALA A 494 8.12 2.35 -15.31
C ALA A 494 9.10 2.51 -16.49
N GLN A 495 10.28 1.89 -16.43
CA GLN A 495 11.25 1.86 -17.53
C GLN A 495 10.69 1.09 -18.74
N THR A 496 10.11 -0.09 -18.50
CA THR A 496 9.51 -0.93 -19.53
C THR A 496 8.33 -0.22 -20.20
N LEU A 497 7.48 0.46 -19.43
CA LEU A 497 6.38 1.26 -19.97
C LEU A 497 6.87 2.43 -20.85
N ASP A 498 7.92 3.15 -20.41
CA ASP A 498 8.51 4.22 -21.21
C ASP A 498 9.15 3.70 -22.51
N ALA A 499 9.84 2.55 -22.45
CA ALA A 499 10.41 1.90 -23.62
C ALA A 499 9.33 1.44 -24.61
N LEU A 500 8.22 0.90 -24.09
CA LEU A 500 7.06 0.50 -24.88
C LEU A 500 6.39 1.70 -25.57
N LEU A 501 6.16 2.80 -24.84
CA LEU A 501 5.63 4.04 -25.43
C LEU A 501 6.53 4.55 -26.56
N GLN A 502 7.83 4.61 -26.33
CA GLN A 502 8.80 5.03 -27.34
C GLN A 502 8.76 4.13 -28.56
N HIS A 503 8.73 2.81 -28.38
CA HIS A 503 8.64 1.85 -29.47
C HIS A 503 7.36 2.02 -30.29
N LEU A 504 6.21 2.15 -29.63
CA LEU A 504 4.90 2.32 -30.27
C LEU A 504 4.72 3.70 -30.94
N ASP A 505 5.52 4.70 -30.57
CA ASP A 505 5.54 6.05 -31.15
C ASP A 505 6.52 6.20 -32.33
N ARG A 506 7.39 5.21 -32.61
CA ARG A 506 8.46 5.37 -33.62
C ARG A 506 7.94 5.65 -35.03
N HIS A 507 6.73 5.21 -35.35
CA HIS A 507 6.14 5.38 -36.68
C HIS A 507 5.28 6.65 -36.71
N GLN A 508 5.77 7.69 -37.39
CA GLN A 508 5.12 9.01 -37.45
C GLN A 508 3.80 9.01 -38.24
N ASP A 509 3.53 7.96 -39.02
CA ASP A 509 2.31 7.82 -39.82
C ASP A 509 1.10 7.31 -39.00
N VAL A 510 1.30 6.97 -37.71
CA VAL A 510 0.21 6.57 -36.81
C VAL A 510 0.07 7.57 -35.65
N PRO A 511 -1.15 7.73 -35.10
CA PRO A 511 -1.35 8.53 -33.90
C PRO A 511 -0.46 8.05 -32.74
N SER A 512 -0.04 9.00 -31.90
CA SER A 512 0.74 8.71 -30.70
C SER A 512 0.07 7.62 -29.86
N ALA A 513 0.88 6.69 -29.37
CA ALA A 513 0.43 5.55 -28.61
C ALA A 513 -0.29 6.00 -27.33
N ARG A 514 -1.42 5.35 -27.04
CA ARG A 514 -2.11 5.43 -25.75
C ARG A 514 -2.18 4.03 -25.16
N ILE A 515 -1.83 3.90 -23.88
CA ILE A 515 -1.63 2.61 -23.20
C ILE A 515 -2.50 2.54 -21.96
N VAL A 516 -3.21 1.41 -21.81
CA VAL A 516 -3.87 1.06 -20.55
C VAL A 516 -2.91 0.19 -19.74
N VAL A 517 -2.73 0.50 -18.46
CA VAL A 517 -1.92 -0.31 -17.55
C VAL A 517 -2.84 -1.05 -16.58
N TRP A 518 -2.65 -2.36 -16.43
CA TRP A 518 -3.35 -3.17 -15.43
C TRP A 518 -2.35 -3.63 -14.37
N ALA A 519 -2.50 -3.13 -13.15
CA ALA A 519 -1.65 -3.52 -12.02
C ALA A 519 -2.43 -3.40 -10.71
N HIS A 520 -1.87 -3.90 -9.61
CA HIS A 520 -2.48 -3.72 -8.29
C HIS A 520 -2.55 -2.24 -7.87
N ASN A 521 -3.52 -1.86 -7.03
CA ASN A 521 -3.61 -0.51 -6.45
C ASN A 521 -2.30 -0.05 -5.78
N SER A 522 -1.52 -0.98 -5.23
CA SER A 522 -0.21 -0.70 -4.62
C SER A 522 0.86 -0.29 -5.63
N HIS A 523 0.67 -0.56 -6.92
CA HIS A 523 1.53 -0.09 -8.01
C HIS A 523 0.90 1.10 -8.75
N VAL A 524 -0.42 1.10 -8.92
CA VAL A 524 -1.16 2.13 -9.65
C VAL A 524 -1.30 3.44 -8.86
N GLY A 525 -1.50 3.38 -7.54
CA GLY A 525 -1.71 4.59 -6.74
C GLY A 525 -0.43 5.40 -6.54
N ASP A 526 -0.54 6.71 -6.34
CA ASP A 526 0.61 7.56 -6.01
C ASP A 526 1.11 7.29 -4.57
N ALA A 527 2.31 6.73 -4.43
CA ALA A 527 2.86 6.34 -3.13
C ALA A 527 2.90 7.51 -2.14
N ARG A 528 3.12 8.75 -2.63
CA ARG A 528 3.24 9.95 -1.76
C ARG A 528 1.99 10.22 -0.93
N ALA A 529 0.86 9.67 -1.34
CA ALA A 529 -0.42 9.73 -0.64
C ALA A 529 -0.63 8.59 0.37
N THR A 530 0.40 7.79 0.64
CA THR A 530 0.31 6.57 1.45
C THR A 530 1.38 6.55 2.53
N GLU A 531 1.18 5.79 3.61
CA GLU A 531 2.22 5.67 4.65
C GLU A 531 3.47 4.93 4.15
N VAL A 532 3.39 4.11 3.10
CA VAL A 532 4.57 3.38 2.60
C VAL A 532 5.60 4.30 1.93
N TRP A 533 5.20 5.51 1.50
CA TRP A 533 6.15 6.53 1.03
C TRP A 533 7.14 6.96 2.11
N ALA A 534 6.68 7.02 3.37
CA ALA A 534 7.55 7.29 4.51
C ALA A 534 8.67 6.26 4.64
N ASP A 535 8.41 5.02 4.25
CA ASP A 535 9.41 3.95 4.22
C ASP A 535 10.36 4.04 3.02
N GLY A 536 10.12 5.00 2.11
CA GLY A 536 10.89 5.22 0.89
C GLY A 536 10.40 4.41 -0.29
N GLN A 537 9.21 3.80 -0.22
CA GLN A 537 8.63 3.04 -1.34
C GLN A 537 8.19 3.97 -2.47
N LEU A 538 8.35 3.50 -3.70
CA LEU A 538 7.91 4.11 -4.94
C LEU A 538 6.82 3.25 -5.56
N THR A 539 5.95 3.88 -6.33
CA THR A 539 4.94 3.18 -7.13
C THR A 539 5.03 3.58 -8.60
N LEU A 540 4.62 2.69 -9.49
CA LEU A 540 4.52 2.95 -10.92
C LEU A 540 3.68 4.19 -11.20
N GLY A 541 2.51 4.32 -10.56
CA GLY A 541 1.63 5.49 -10.70
C GLY A 541 2.31 6.80 -10.32
N GLN A 542 3.04 6.82 -9.19
CA GLN A 542 3.85 7.97 -8.81
C GLN A 542 4.89 8.32 -9.88
N LEU A 543 5.66 7.33 -10.33
CA LEU A 543 6.73 7.54 -11.31
C LEU A 543 6.18 8.06 -12.65
N VAL A 544 5.06 7.51 -13.11
CA VAL A 544 4.38 7.95 -14.33
C VAL A 544 3.87 9.39 -14.17
N ARG A 545 3.17 9.70 -13.07
CA ARG A 545 2.64 11.05 -12.80
C ARG A 545 3.76 12.08 -12.69
N GLN A 546 4.90 11.74 -12.08
CA GLN A 546 6.06 12.64 -12.00
C GLN A 546 6.71 12.92 -13.37
N ARG A 547 6.70 11.94 -14.29
CA ARG A 547 7.31 12.08 -15.63
C ARG A 547 6.38 12.71 -16.66
N ARG A 548 5.07 12.49 -16.52
CA ARG A 548 4.07 12.77 -17.56
C ARG A 548 2.94 13.73 -17.12
N GLY A 549 2.86 14.07 -15.84
CA GLY A 549 1.86 15.00 -15.30
C GLY A 549 0.43 14.58 -15.68
N ASP A 550 -0.27 15.50 -16.35
CA ASP A 550 -1.68 15.35 -16.74
C ASP A 550 -1.91 14.39 -17.91
N GLU A 551 -0.86 13.82 -18.51
CA GLU A 551 -1.01 12.75 -19.52
C GLU A 551 -1.29 11.37 -18.88
N ALA A 552 -1.35 11.30 -17.55
CA ALA A 552 -1.63 10.08 -16.80
C ALA A 552 -2.93 10.17 -16.01
N ARG A 553 -3.67 9.06 -15.91
CA ARG A 553 -4.82 8.89 -15.02
C ARG A 553 -4.71 7.63 -14.20
N LEU A 554 -4.94 7.72 -12.90
CA LEU A 554 -4.86 6.65 -11.93
C LEU A 554 -6.28 6.34 -11.42
N ILE A 555 -6.76 5.13 -11.67
CA ILE A 555 -8.09 4.67 -11.24
C ILE A 555 -7.89 3.52 -10.25
N GLY A 556 -8.37 3.68 -9.01
CA GLY A 556 -8.32 2.63 -8.00
C GLY A 556 -9.63 1.85 -7.88
N PHE A 557 -9.58 0.61 -7.41
CA PHE A 557 -10.77 -0.16 -7.02
C PHE A 557 -10.83 -0.40 -5.52
N SER A 558 -12.02 -0.71 -5.00
CA SER A 558 -12.22 -1.08 -3.60
C SER A 558 -13.42 -2.02 -3.46
N THR A 559 -13.41 -2.85 -2.41
CA THR A 559 -14.52 -3.74 -2.06
C THR A 559 -14.65 -3.86 -0.55
N TYR A 560 -15.89 -3.86 -0.04
CA TYR A 560 -16.16 -3.98 1.38
C TYR A 560 -16.04 -5.44 1.86
N THR A 561 -16.62 -6.39 1.12
CA THR A 561 -16.62 -7.81 1.48
C THR A 561 -16.80 -8.72 0.26
N GLY A 562 -16.80 -10.04 0.45
CA GLY A 562 -17.07 -11.00 -0.62
C GLY A 562 -16.16 -12.22 -0.57
N THR A 563 -15.78 -12.72 -1.74
CA THR A 563 -14.76 -13.77 -1.88
C THR A 563 -13.64 -13.33 -2.81
N VAL A 564 -12.46 -13.92 -2.64
CA VAL A 564 -11.25 -13.67 -3.42
C VAL A 564 -10.52 -14.99 -3.70
N THR A 565 -9.91 -15.13 -4.87
CA THR A 565 -8.94 -16.20 -5.13
C THR A 565 -7.58 -15.78 -4.62
N ALA A 566 -7.01 -16.52 -3.67
CA ALA A 566 -5.70 -16.23 -3.11
C ALA A 566 -5.09 -17.50 -2.51
N ALA A 567 -3.78 -17.52 -2.34
CA ALA A 567 -3.11 -18.57 -1.57
C ALA A 567 -2.99 -18.18 -0.08
N SER A 568 -2.84 -19.17 0.80
CA SER A 568 -2.45 -18.92 2.20
C SER A 568 -0.96 -18.61 2.35
N ASP A 569 -0.12 -19.17 1.47
CA ASP A 569 1.33 -19.11 1.52
C ASP A 569 1.95 -18.87 0.14
N TRP A 570 3.17 -18.34 0.12
CA TRP A 570 3.92 -18.17 -1.12
C TRP A 570 4.19 -19.52 -1.78
N GLY A 571 3.90 -19.66 -3.07
CA GLY A 571 3.97 -20.95 -3.76
C GLY A 571 2.83 -21.92 -3.44
N GLY A 572 1.87 -21.51 -2.59
CA GLY A 572 0.70 -22.30 -2.26
C GLY A 572 -0.30 -22.40 -3.42
N ILE A 573 -1.29 -23.28 -3.28
CA ILE A 573 -2.32 -23.44 -4.30
C ILE A 573 -3.41 -22.38 -4.18
N ALA A 574 -4.12 -22.13 -5.28
CA ALA A 574 -5.25 -21.20 -5.31
C ALA A 574 -6.39 -21.70 -4.42
N GLU A 575 -6.88 -20.86 -3.52
CA GLU A 575 -8.04 -21.10 -2.68
C GLU A 575 -9.10 -20.02 -2.92
N ARG A 576 -10.38 -20.38 -2.79
CA ARG A 576 -11.47 -19.41 -2.71
C ARG A 576 -11.63 -19.01 -1.23
N LYS A 577 -11.32 -17.75 -0.91
CA LYS A 577 -11.27 -17.25 0.48
C LYS A 577 -12.32 -16.18 0.71
N VAL A 578 -12.87 -16.11 1.92
CA VAL A 578 -13.83 -15.06 2.31
C VAL A 578 -13.08 -13.79 2.68
N VAL A 579 -13.39 -12.69 2.00
CA VAL A 579 -12.90 -11.35 2.36
C VAL A 579 -13.71 -10.85 3.55
N ARG A 580 -13.03 -10.54 4.66
CA ARG A 580 -13.72 -10.04 5.86
C ARG A 580 -14.40 -8.71 5.53
N PRO A 581 -15.48 -8.33 6.23
CA PRO A 581 -15.97 -6.95 6.18
C PRO A 581 -14.82 -5.97 6.42
N ALA A 582 -14.84 -4.83 5.72
CA ALA A 582 -13.75 -3.87 5.83
C ALA A 582 -13.62 -3.33 7.26
N LEU A 583 -12.40 -2.92 7.61
CA LEU A 583 -12.11 -2.42 8.95
C LEU A 583 -12.70 -1.04 9.16
N ASN A 584 -13.07 -0.74 10.41
CA ASN A 584 -13.52 0.60 10.78
C ASN A 584 -12.43 1.65 10.51
N GLY A 585 -12.84 2.80 9.99
CA GLY A 585 -11.95 3.88 9.56
C GLY A 585 -11.31 3.66 8.18
N SER A 586 -11.69 2.61 7.45
CA SER A 586 -11.22 2.36 6.09
C SER A 586 -11.95 3.20 5.03
N ILE A 587 -11.37 3.29 3.84
CA ILE A 587 -12.06 3.85 2.67
C ILE A 587 -13.18 2.92 2.23
N GLU A 588 -12.97 1.60 2.30
CA GLU A 588 -13.99 0.61 1.99
C GLU A 588 -15.23 0.74 2.88
N GLU A 589 -15.06 0.96 4.20
CA GLU A 589 -16.18 1.23 5.12
C GLU A 589 -16.90 2.54 4.75
N LEU A 590 -16.17 3.63 4.51
CA LEU A 590 -16.77 4.90 4.11
C LEU A 590 -17.66 4.74 2.86
N LEU A 591 -17.20 3.97 1.87
CA LEU A 591 -17.92 3.75 0.63
C LEU A 591 -19.11 2.81 0.83
N HIS A 592 -18.99 1.79 1.69
CA HIS A 592 -20.10 0.93 2.11
C HIS A 592 -21.23 1.72 2.80
N GLU A 593 -20.89 2.63 3.71
CA GLU A 593 -21.86 3.45 4.47
C GLU A 593 -22.71 4.37 3.59
N THR A 594 -22.34 4.56 2.32
CA THR A 594 -23.18 5.30 1.36
C THR A 594 -24.48 4.56 1.03
N GLY A 595 -24.54 3.24 1.27
CA GLY A 595 -25.65 2.36 0.90
C GLY A 595 -25.76 2.09 -0.60
N ARG A 596 -24.76 2.48 -1.40
CA ARG A 596 -24.70 2.23 -2.85
C ARG A 596 -23.84 0.99 -3.11
N SER A 597 -24.31 0.09 -3.96
CA SER A 597 -23.61 -1.18 -4.24
C SER A 597 -22.40 -0.99 -5.14
N GLU A 598 -22.53 -0.21 -6.22
CA GLU A 598 -21.56 -0.16 -7.31
C GLU A 598 -21.50 1.25 -7.90
N PHE A 599 -20.38 1.96 -7.68
CA PHE A 599 -20.27 3.36 -8.07
C PHE A 599 -18.81 3.83 -8.25
N LEU A 600 -18.64 4.93 -8.97
CA LEU A 600 -17.41 5.71 -9.04
C LEU A 600 -17.54 6.96 -8.18
N VAL A 601 -16.44 7.32 -7.52
CA VAL A 601 -16.26 8.62 -6.88
C VAL A 601 -14.94 9.26 -7.28
N SER A 602 -14.94 10.56 -7.54
CA SER A 602 -13.74 11.29 -7.96
C SER A 602 -13.81 12.72 -7.44
N ALA A 603 -12.74 13.16 -6.77
CA ALA A 603 -12.57 14.57 -6.39
C ALA A 603 -12.30 15.47 -7.61
N HIS A 604 -11.83 14.89 -8.72
CA HIS A 604 -11.59 15.58 -9.98
C HIS A 604 -12.91 15.92 -10.69
N ILE A 605 -13.86 14.97 -10.75
CA ILE A 605 -15.18 15.19 -11.37
C ILE A 605 -16.12 15.93 -10.42
N SER A 606 -16.13 15.52 -9.15
CA SER A 606 -17.02 16.05 -8.12
C SER A 606 -16.20 16.66 -6.98
N PRO A 607 -15.92 17.98 -6.99
CA PRO A 607 -15.14 18.65 -5.94
C PRO A 607 -15.68 18.44 -4.53
N GLY A 608 -16.99 18.20 -4.39
CA GLY A 608 -17.64 17.86 -3.11
C GLY A 608 -17.14 16.55 -2.48
N ALA A 609 -16.56 15.64 -3.26
CA ALA A 609 -15.92 14.43 -2.75
C ALA A 609 -14.52 14.68 -2.16
N GLY A 610 -13.92 15.85 -2.44
CA GLY A 610 -12.54 16.17 -2.10
C GLY A 610 -12.25 16.06 -0.61
N GLU A 611 -13.05 16.70 0.25
CA GLU A 611 -12.81 16.69 1.70
C GLU A 611 -12.92 15.27 2.30
N PRO A 612 -14.01 14.49 2.09
CA PRO A 612 -14.09 13.12 2.58
C PRO A 612 -12.97 12.19 2.10
N LEU A 613 -12.52 12.35 0.84
CA LEU A 613 -11.49 11.52 0.23
C LEU A 613 -10.05 11.99 0.51
N SER A 614 -9.87 13.21 1.02
CA SER A 614 -8.54 13.72 1.44
C SER A 614 -8.19 13.34 2.88
N ALA A 615 -9.16 12.82 3.63
CA ALA A 615 -8.95 12.29 4.97
C ALA A 615 -8.09 11.02 4.91
N VAL A 616 -7.15 10.92 5.85
CA VAL A 616 -6.34 9.71 6.02
C VAL A 616 -7.25 8.57 6.49
N ARG A 617 -7.25 7.47 5.75
CA ARG A 617 -8.04 6.26 6.02
C ARG A 617 -7.18 5.01 5.83
N LEU A 618 -7.62 3.90 6.39
CA LEU A 618 -7.08 2.59 6.00
C LEU A 618 -7.53 2.29 4.55
N GLY A 619 -6.64 1.73 3.73
CA GLY A 619 -6.96 1.19 2.41
C GLY A 619 -6.55 -0.27 2.32
N ARG A 620 -7.45 -1.11 1.80
CA ARG A 620 -7.21 -2.56 1.65
C ARG A 620 -6.35 -2.86 0.42
N ALA A 621 -5.44 -3.81 0.56
CA ALA A 621 -4.56 -4.29 -0.49
C ALA A 621 -4.30 -5.79 -0.32
N ILE A 622 -5.06 -6.61 -1.07
CA ILE A 622 -4.94 -8.08 -1.04
C ILE A 622 -4.12 -8.55 -2.25
N GLY A 623 -2.86 -8.90 -2.02
CA GLY A 623 -2.02 -9.49 -3.06
C GLY A 623 -2.41 -10.92 -3.43
N VAL A 624 -1.44 -11.68 -3.92
CA VAL A 624 -1.61 -13.09 -4.30
C VAL A 624 -1.76 -14.03 -3.09
N ILE A 625 -1.42 -13.51 -1.90
CA ILE A 625 -1.58 -14.15 -0.59
C ILE A 625 -2.60 -13.37 0.22
N TYR A 626 -3.54 -14.07 0.85
CA TYR A 626 -4.50 -13.48 1.75
C TYR A 626 -4.61 -14.28 3.05
N ARG A 627 -4.43 -13.60 4.19
CA ARG A 627 -4.47 -14.17 5.55
C ARG A 627 -5.46 -13.37 6.40
N PRO A 628 -6.73 -13.81 6.49
CA PRO A 628 -7.77 -13.09 7.24
C PRO A 628 -7.41 -12.83 8.72
N GLU A 629 -6.58 -13.70 9.31
CA GLU A 629 -6.18 -13.65 10.72
C GLU A 629 -5.27 -12.46 11.03
N THR A 630 -4.49 -12.00 10.03
CA THR A 630 -3.53 -10.90 10.15
C THR A 630 -3.86 -9.74 9.20
N GLU A 631 -5.12 -9.63 8.75
CA GLU A 631 -5.52 -8.72 7.68
C GLU A 631 -5.12 -7.26 7.96
N ARG A 632 -5.35 -6.76 9.19
CA ARG A 632 -4.96 -5.38 9.57
C ARG A 632 -3.46 -5.13 9.42
N GLN A 633 -2.63 -6.10 9.75
CA GLN A 633 -1.17 -5.98 9.71
C GLN A 633 -0.60 -6.21 8.31
N SER A 634 -1.21 -7.10 7.53
CA SER A 634 -0.64 -7.60 6.27
C SER A 634 -1.30 -7.06 5.00
N HIS A 635 -2.54 -6.53 5.09
CA HIS A 635 -3.36 -6.14 3.93
C HIS A 635 -3.98 -4.75 4.07
N TYR A 636 -3.60 -3.95 5.06
CA TYR A 636 -4.05 -2.57 5.22
C TYR A 636 -2.88 -1.63 5.46
N PHE A 637 -2.98 -0.44 4.87
CA PHE A 637 -2.08 0.67 5.15
C PHE A 637 -2.84 2.00 5.04
N HIS A 638 -2.30 3.07 5.62
CA HIS A 638 -2.91 4.39 5.55
C HIS A 638 -2.75 5.02 4.15
N VAL A 639 -3.84 5.60 3.67
CA VAL A 639 -3.95 6.26 2.36
C VAL A 639 -4.73 7.57 2.48
N ARG A 640 -4.46 8.50 1.56
CA ARG A 640 -5.32 9.64 1.21
C ARG A 640 -5.90 9.39 -0.18
N PRO A 641 -7.12 8.83 -0.29
CA PRO A 641 -7.70 8.41 -1.56
C PRO A 641 -7.65 9.46 -2.69
N ALA A 642 -8.00 10.71 -2.40
CA ALA A 642 -8.02 11.80 -3.39
C ALA A 642 -6.63 12.17 -3.93
N ASP A 643 -5.58 11.95 -3.14
CA ASP A 643 -4.21 12.22 -3.56
C ASP A 643 -3.60 10.99 -4.25
N GLN A 644 -4.07 9.80 -3.88
CA GLN A 644 -3.57 8.53 -4.41
C GLN A 644 -4.11 8.24 -5.82
N PHE A 645 -5.38 8.54 -6.08
CA PHE A 645 -6.07 8.23 -7.33
C PHE A 645 -6.88 9.42 -7.85
N ASP A 646 -7.05 9.51 -9.17
CA ASP A 646 -7.92 10.50 -9.80
C ASP A 646 -9.41 10.11 -9.67
N ALA A 647 -9.69 8.80 -9.57
CA ALA A 647 -10.99 8.25 -9.25
C ALA A 647 -10.88 6.91 -8.54
N MET A 648 -11.90 6.56 -7.75
CA MET A 648 -12.07 5.23 -7.18
C MET A 648 -13.39 4.63 -7.62
N ILE A 649 -13.34 3.37 -8.04
CA ILE A 649 -14.51 2.52 -8.30
C ILE A 649 -14.72 1.63 -7.07
N HIS A 650 -15.94 1.57 -6.57
CA HIS A 650 -16.33 0.74 -5.45
C HIS A 650 -17.36 -0.30 -5.89
N ILE A 651 -17.13 -1.54 -5.49
CA ILE A 651 -18.06 -2.66 -5.65
C ILE A 651 -18.20 -3.29 -4.27
N ASP A 652 -19.34 -3.07 -3.62
CA ASP A 652 -19.52 -3.35 -2.19
C ASP A 652 -19.30 -4.83 -1.85
N ARG A 653 -19.78 -5.73 -2.73
CA ARG A 653 -19.64 -7.17 -2.57
C ARG A 653 -19.13 -7.81 -3.85
N THR A 654 -18.02 -8.54 -3.74
CA THR A 654 -17.33 -9.15 -4.88
C THR A 654 -17.21 -10.67 -4.78
N ARG A 655 -16.80 -11.33 -5.87
CA ARG A 655 -16.59 -12.78 -5.97
C ARG A 655 -15.17 -13.12 -6.37
N ALA A 656 -14.74 -14.33 -5.98
CA ALA A 656 -13.45 -14.88 -6.32
C ALA A 656 -13.29 -15.06 -7.84
N LEU A 657 -12.15 -14.61 -8.37
CA LEU A 657 -11.76 -14.77 -9.77
C LEU A 657 -11.55 -16.25 -10.10
N GLU A 658 -12.22 -16.74 -11.12
CA GLU A 658 -12.17 -18.16 -11.49
C GLU A 658 -10.89 -18.49 -12.28
N PRO A 659 -9.98 -19.33 -11.71
CA PRO A 659 -8.79 -19.79 -12.42
C PRO A 659 -9.17 -20.73 -13.57
N LEU A 660 -8.34 -20.78 -14.63
CA LEU A 660 -8.53 -21.79 -15.68
C LEU A 660 -8.27 -23.21 -15.16
N GLU A 661 -7.36 -23.35 -14.20
CA GLU A 661 -7.11 -24.59 -13.45
C GLU A 661 -7.80 -24.55 -12.08
N VAL A 662 -9.02 -25.09 -12.01
CA VAL A 662 -9.77 -25.19 -10.75
C VAL A 662 -9.25 -26.36 -9.91
N THR A 663 -8.82 -26.09 -8.67
CA THR A 663 -8.36 -27.12 -7.71
C THR A 663 -9.49 -27.57 -6.78
N SER A 664 -9.34 -28.73 -6.14
CA SER A 664 -10.30 -29.22 -5.15
C SER A 664 -10.43 -28.30 -3.92
N LEU A 665 -9.35 -27.63 -3.50
CA LEU A 665 -9.41 -26.63 -2.41
C LEU A 665 -10.12 -25.34 -2.85
N TRP A 666 -10.00 -24.96 -4.11
CA TRP A 666 -10.77 -23.83 -4.64
C TRP A 666 -12.27 -24.12 -4.67
N ILE A 667 -12.66 -25.35 -5.05
CA ILE A 667 -14.06 -25.82 -5.00
C ILE A 667 -14.54 -25.90 -3.55
N ALA A 668 -13.76 -26.47 -2.63
CA ALA A 668 -14.15 -26.62 -1.22
C ALA A 668 -14.38 -25.27 -0.50
N GLY A 669 -13.85 -24.17 -1.03
CA GLY A 669 -14.16 -22.81 -0.57
C GLY A 669 -15.58 -22.34 -0.96
N GLU A 670 -16.35 -23.14 -1.71
CA GLU A 670 -17.81 -23.05 -1.72
C GLU A 670 -18.32 -23.54 -0.36
N THR A 671 -18.87 -22.64 0.45
CA THR A 671 -19.77 -23.07 1.53
C THR A 671 -20.77 -24.06 0.94
N PRO A 672 -20.86 -25.31 1.43
CA PRO A 672 -21.86 -26.25 0.94
C PRO A 672 -23.22 -25.59 1.06
N GLU A 673 -23.98 -25.54 -0.04
CA GLU A 673 -25.39 -25.19 0.05
C GLU A 673 -26.02 -26.08 1.12
N THR A 674 -26.50 -25.44 2.18
CA THR A 674 -27.15 -26.11 3.29
C THR A 674 -28.35 -26.89 2.77
N TYR A 675 -28.24 -28.22 2.89
CA TYR A 675 -29.28 -29.26 2.80
C TYR A 675 -29.99 -29.47 1.44
N PRO A 676 -30.03 -30.73 0.93
CA PRO A 676 -30.90 -31.08 -0.18
C PRO A 676 -32.36 -31.04 0.28
N SER A 677 -33.15 -30.13 -0.27
CA SER A 677 -34.61 -30.30 -0.31
C SER A 677 -34.94 -31.36 -1.36
N GLY A 678 -35.23 -32.59 -0.92
CA GLY A 678 -35.77 -33.62 -1.81
C GLY A 678 -35.77 -35.01 -1.18
N LEU A 679 -36.95 -35.42 -0.71
CA LEU A 679 -37.36 -36.82 -0.57
C LEU A 679 -37.31 -37.55 -1.91
#